data_AF-A0A1J5U7P9-F1
#
_entry.id   AF-A0A1J5U7P9-F1
#
_cell.length_a   1.000
_cell.length_b   1.000
_cell.length_c   1.000
_cell.angle_alpha   90.00
_cell.angle_beta   90.00
_cell.angle_gamma   90.00
#
_symmetry.space_group_name_H-M   'P 1'
#
loop_
_entity.id
_entity.type
_entity.pdbx_description
1 polymer ?
#
loop_
_entity_poly.entity_id
_entity_poly.type
_entity_poly.pdbx_seq_one_letter_code
_entity_poly.pdbx_strand_id
1 'polypeptide(L)'
;MKNQVQKICSMAIVGLLMFSGCIDTEEAIGTNINPTAVVDVVSGLRVVNLNDQIQFDASQSEDEDGSIASYLWDFGDGNTATTKMAMHRYQNSGDYIVSLSVTDNDGAVGNNDQGLTYITVLHGEVNEGSGVPHGILSVKASVVSPGASVDFSGAGSWAWSQGDDGAWSVSNSAITSWSWDFGDGGTETGSEVSHTFGSAGGFSSFSVLGSYPVKLTVTSEDGIDDTVYRTVRVIAEQSSESKSPDPKVYTTVSIGDPRTLDPAEAYDSASGGVLSNTYETLVFYDRDQEDKLIPVLATEVPSTSNGGISQDGLTYTFKIRQGVTFHDGSEMDADDVVFSINRLLIMGLGPSWMYAELLDNTDEDGDGIVDSITKIDQYTVQFQLKEAAPRFLPIMAYTAGSIVSKDWVTSKGCGYPAEGVQCTSIEKEVMGTGPYMMNEDYGGKWVAEQYVLMQYYPNYWRGWSDSERQSYGVTAKGFIETVVIKKNNDQSARLLELRSGNADSVYVQPTFVDEALTYDNIDYKSPLPSMTMIQISFNHDIANHEGSAPSSDFFANEDVRKGFCYSFDYDTFINDVIDNRGQQPRGPIPDGMLGYNPNGPQYTYDLSMAEMHFREAGVWDTGFSIDAYYNLGNDIRLEGLLLLENAIESLNPKFDIEIQGLEWPLFLDKLKTREIPLFMLGWGADYSDPHNFAHPFLHGAEGYYPSSYLGFQYDDLDDLIMEAAAEQDPFQRVDMYHEIAELEHDKALHIWVYQPTSYRIVKDWVNGWYHNMMHGTLYYTLSKS
;
A
#
# COMPACT_ATOMS: atom_id res chain seq x y z
N MET A 1 41.24 -52.27 -39.13
CA MET A 1 40.12 -52.95 -39.81
C MET A 1 39.19 -51.87 -40.37
N LYS A 2 38.86 -51.97 -41.67
CA LYS A 2 37.65 -51.55 -42.45
C LYS A 2 36.60 -50.69 -41.70
N ASN A 3 35.86 -49.74 -42.29
CA ASN A 3 35.68 -49.23 -43.66
C ASN A 3 34.75 -47.97 -43.57
N GLN A 4 35.02 -46.99 -44.44
CA GLN A 4 34.13 -46.08 -45.20
C GLN A 4 32.66 -45.83 -44.76
N VAL A 5 32.19 -44.56 -44.79
CA VAL A 5 31.57 -43.88 -45.95
C VAL A 5 31.68 -42.34 -45.81
N GLN A 6 31.84 -41.68 -46.97
CA GLN A 6 32.11 -40.25 -47.25
C GLN A 6 30.85 -39.44 -47.62
N LYS A 7 30.89 -38.12 -47.29
CA LYS A 7 30.50 -36.90 -48.06
C LYS A 7 29.00 -36.72 -48.47
N ILE A 8 28.40 -35.52 -48.42
CA ILE A 8 28.75 -34.28 -49.17
C ILE A 8 28.24 -32.99 -48.46
N CYS A 9 29.04 -31.92 -48.63
CA CYS A 9 28.98 -30.49 -48.26
C CYS A 9 27.64 -29.74 -48.51
N SER A 10 27.36 -28.58 -47.89
CA SER A 10 27.92 -27.24 -48.21
C SER A 10 27.53 -26.21 -47.13
N MET A 11 28.45 -25.65 -46.33
CA MET A 11 29.12 -24.32 -46.49
C MET A 11 28.20 -23.09 -46.45
N ALA A 12 28.17 -22.37 -45.31
CA ALA A 12 28.58 -20.95 -45.20
C ALA A 12 28.61 -20.42 -43.72
N ILE A 13 29.85 -20.32 -43.18
CA ILE A 13 30.45 -19.17 -42.44
C ILE A 13 29.80 -18.78 -41.08
N VAL A 14 30.27 -19.27 -39.92
CA VAL A 14 31.41 -18.78 -39.06
C VAL A 14 31.12 -17.38 -38.48
N GLY A 15 30.96 -17.11 -37.18
CA GLY A 15 31.44 -17.76 -35.95
C GLY A 15 32.64 -17.00 -35.38
N LEU A 16 32.49 -16.28 -34.27
CA LEU A 16 33.64 -15.79 -33.49
C LEU A 16 33.33 -15.71 -31.99
N LEU A 17 33.93 -16.62 -31.22
CA LEU A 17 34.11 -16.57 -29.78
C LEU A 17 35.54 -17.07 -29.47
N MET A 18 36.32 -16.19 -28.84
CA MET A 18 37.43 -16.38 -27.88
C MET A 18 38.45 -17.52 -28.06
N PHE A 19 39.73 -17.17 -28.24
CA PHE A 19 40.84 -17.63 -27.38
C PHE A 19 42.08 -16.72 -27.55
N SER A 20 42.65 -16.29 -26.42
CA SER A 20 43.86 -15.46 -26.30
C SER A 20 45.16 -16.20 -26.62
N GLY A 21 46.16 -15.47 -27.13
CA GLY A 21 47.56 -15.93 -27.17
C GLY A 21 48.55 -15.07 -27.98
N CYS A 22 49.03 -13.97 -27.38
CA CYS A 22 50.30 -13.25 -27.61
C CYS A 22 50.82 -12.99 -29.03
N ILE A 23 50.65 -11.75 -29.51
CA ILE A 23 51.69 -10.98 -30.22
C ILE A 23 51.65 -9.55 -29.68
N ASP A 24 52.80 -9.05 -29.20
CA ASP A 24 53.03 -7.67 -28.81
C ASP A 24 52.91 -6.72 -30.01
N THR A 25 51.88 -5.87 -30.01
CA THR A 25 51.90 -4.51 -30.55
C THR A 25 50.91 -3.66 -29.76
N GLU A 26 51.42 -2.68 -29.01
CA GLU A 26 50.65 -1.56 -28.47
C GLU A 26 49.96 -0.79 -29.61
N GLU A 27 48.67 -0.99 -29.74
CA GLU A 27 47.72 0.05 -30.14
C GLU A 27 46.53 -0.13 -29.21
N ALA A 28 46.40 0.78 -28.22
CA ALA A 28 45.28 0.79 -27.31
C ALA A 28 44.01 1.11 -28.10
N ILE A 29 43.29 0.09 -28.56
CA ILE A 29 41.89 0.23 -28.94
C ILE A 29 41.16 0.46 -27.61
N GLY A 30 40.72 1.69 -27.37
CA GLY A 30 39.86 2.00 -26.22
C GLY A 30 38.68 1.04 -26.20
N THR A 31 38.31 0.54 -25.03
CA THR A 31 37.09 -0.23 -24.86
C THR A 31 35.91 0.71 -25.05
N ASN A 32 35.14 0.58 -26.13
CA ASN A 32 33.92 1.36 -26.34
C ASN A 32 32.95 1.11 -25.18
N ILE A 33 32.59 2.16 -24.43
CA ILE A 33 31.67 2.09 -23.30
C ILE A 33 30.24 2.20 -23.84
N ASN A 34 29.27 1.52 -23.21
CA ASN A 34 27.89 1.71 -23.62
C ASN A 34 27.44 3.13 -23.26
N PRO A 35 26.76 3.86 -24.17
CA PRO A 35 26.21 5.17 -23.84
C PRO A 35 25.09 5.05 -22.78
N THR A 36 24.78 6.15 -22.10
CA THR A 36 23.65 6.22 -21.15
C THR A 36 22.46 6.90 -21.82
N ALA A 37 21.33 6.20 -21.90
CA ALA A 37 20.09 6.77 -22.42
C ALA A 37 19.32 7.45 -21.29
N VAL A 38 19.03 8.75 -21.46
CA VAL A 38 18.24 9.53 -20.50
C VAL A 38 16.97 10.01 -21.20
N VAL A 39 15.82 9.73 -20.59
CA VAL A 39 14.51 10.15 -21.07
C VAL A 39 13.97 11.25 -20.18
N ASP A 40 13.74 12.42 -20.76
CA ASP A 40 13.00 13.50 -20.11
C ASP A 40 11.62 13.68 -20.75
N VAL A 41 10.61 13.96 -19.93
CA VAL A 41 9.25 14.28 -20.36
C VAL A 41 9.09 15.79 -20.23
N VAL A 42 9.10 16.51 -21.35
CA VAL A 42 9.26 17.99 -21.34
C VAL A 42 8.17 18.72 -20.56
N SER A 43 6.95 18.17 -20.52
CA SER A 43 5.84 18.73 -19.72
C SER A 43 5.92 18.37 -18.23
N GLY A 44 6.71 17.36 -17.85
CA GLY A 44 6.71 16.71 -16.54
C GLY A 44 5.47 15.85 -16.26
N LEU A 45 4.38 16.03 -17.02
CA LEU A 45 3.13 15.28 -16.85
C LEU A 45 3.32 13.83 -17.31
N ARG A 46 3.24 12.91 -16.36
CA ARG A 46 3.29 11.46 -16.59
C ARG A 46 1.91 10.81 -16.67
N VAL A 47 0.86 11.58 -16.42
CA VAL A 47 -0.53 11.16 -16.59
C VAL A 47 -1.22 12.12 -17.54
N VAL A 48 -1.87 11.56 -18.56
CA VAL A 48 -2.46 12.33 -19.64
C VAL A 48 -3.82 11.78 -20.07
N ASN A 49 -4.63 12.61 -20.71
CA ASN A 49 -5.86 12.14 -21.33
C ASN A 49 -5.58 11.45 -22.67
N LEU A 50 -6.58 10.71 -23.16
CA LEU A 50 -6.55 10.14 -24.51
C LEU A 50 -6.21 11.21 -25.54
N ASN A 51 -5.25 10.90 -26.41
CA ASN A 51 -4.77 11.74 -27.49
C ASN A 51 -4.05 13.03 -27.06
N ASP A 52 -3.74 13.26 -25.80
CA ASP A 52 -2.87 14.38 -25.41
C ASP A 52 -1.49 14.27 -26.08
N GLN A 53 -0.89 15.43 -26.39
CA GLN A 53 0.42 15.47 -27.02
C GLN A 53 1.53 15.48 -25.97
N ILE A 54 2.38 14.45 -25.98
CA ILE A 54 3.53 14.37 -25.09
C ILE A 54 4.81 14.61 -25.90
N GLN A 55 5.74 15.37 -25.33
CA GLN A 55 7.07 15.55 -25.89
C GLN A 55 8.11 14.84 -25.02
N PHE A 56 8.90 13.98 -25.66
CA PHE A 56 10.03 13.29 -25.05
C PHE A 56 11.35 13.88 -25.56
N ASP A 57 12.32 14.04 -24.66
CA ASP A 57 13.63 14.61 -24.92
C ASP A 57 14.73 13.64 -24.50
N ALA A 58 15.61 13.28 -25.44
CA ALA A 58 16.81 12.46 -25.20
C ALA A 58 18.08 13.30 -25.01
N SER A 59 17.98 14.62 -24.80
CA SER A 59 19.12 15.54 -24.84
C SER A 59 20.13 15.40 -23.74
N GLN A 60 19.75 14.77 -22.64
CA GLN A 60 20.65 14.41 -21.55
C GLN A 60 21.31 13.03 -21.74
N SER A 61 21.01 12.31 -22.83
CA SER A 61 21.73 11.08 -23.16
C SER A 61 23.18 11.40 -23.51
N GLU A 62 24.10 10.64 -22.95
CA GLU A 62 25.54 10.90 -23.05
C GLU A 62 26.34 9.63 -23.28
N ASP A 63 27.58 9.83 -23.70
CA ASP A 63 28.55 8.78 -23.98
C ASP A 63 29.89 9.24 -23.43
N GLU A 64 30.48 8.47 -22.52
CA GLU A 64 31.65 8.91 -21.74
C GLU A 64 32.92 8.99 -22.59
N ASP A 65 33.03 8.13 -23.60
CA ASP A 65 34.18 8.03 -24.51
C ASP A 65 33.89 8.52 -25.94
N GLY A 66 32.69 9.03 -26.20
CA GLY A 66 32.28 9.47 -27.52
C GLY A 66 31.08 10.42 -27.57
N SER A 67 30.14 10.11 -28.45
CA SER A 67 28.99 10.93 -28.81
C SER A 67 27.85 10.06 -29.36
N ILE A 68 26.61 10.48 -29.07
CA ILE A 68 25.42 9.76 -29.54
C ILE A 68 25.22 9.96 -31.05
N ALA A 69 25.23 8.85 -31.80
CA ALA A 69 25.01 8.80 -33.24
C ALA A 69 23.53 8.63 -33.63
N SER A 70 22.72 7.88 -32.85
CA SER A 70 21.31 7.67 -33.17
C SER A 70 20.44 7.37 -31.93
N TYR A 71 19.13 7.55 -32.09
CA TYR A 71 18.10 7.36 -31.06
C TYR A 71 17.02 6.41 -31.59
N LEU A 72 16.46 5.58 -30.71
CA LEU A 72 15.31 4.73 -30.98
C LEU A 72 14.37 4.74 -29.77
N TRP A 73 13.24 5.40 -29.93
CA TRP A 73 12.14 5.40 -28.97
C TRP A 73 11.20 4.23 -29.24
N ASP A 74 10.74 3.61 -28.16
CA ASP A 74 9.59 2.72 -28.09
C ASP A 74 8.66 3.29 -27.03
N PHE A 75 7.45 3.67 -27.45
CA PHE A 75 6.48 4.33 -26.57
C PHE A 75 5.65 3.33 -25.75
N GLY A 76 5.88 2.02 -25.90
CA GLY A 76 5.19 0.97 -25.16
C GLY A 76 3.82 0.58 -25.72
N ASP A 77 3.34 1.26 -26.76
CA ASP A 77 2.07 1.02 -27.46
C ASP A 77 2.26 0.39 -28.85
N GLY A 78 3.49 -0.04 -29.17
CA GLY A 78 3.90 -0.56 -30.47
C GLY A 78 4.36 0.51 -31.47
N ASN A 79 4.30 1.80 -31.14
CA ASN A 79 4.84 2.89 -31.96
C ASN A 79 6.28 3.25 -31.57
N THR A 80 7.05 3.74 -32.54
CA THR A 80 8.47 4.09 -32.37
C THR A 80 8.81 5.45 -33.01
N ALA A 81 9.93 6.05 -32.59
CA ALA A 81 10.50 7.24 -33.22
C ALA A 81 12.04 7.17 -33.20
N THR A 82 12.71 7.95 -34.05
CA THR A 82 14.19 7.96 -34.14
C THR A 82 14.83 9.34 -33.98
N THR A 83 14.02 10.34 -33.61
CA THR A 83 14.46 11.72 -33.43
C THR A 83 14.90 11.96 -31.99
N LYS A 84 15.87 12.87 -31.80
CA LYS A 84 16.32 13.29 -30.46
C LYS A 84 15.19 13.86 -29.58
N MET A 85 14.30 14.63 -30.21
CA MET A 85 13.04 15.10 -29.63
C MET A 85 11.90 14.37 -30.33
N ALA A 86 10.99 13.74 -29.60
CA ALA A 86 9.85 13.03 -30.19
C ALA A 86 8.52 13.54 -29.64
N MET A 87 7.52 13.65 -30.52
CA MET A 87 6.13 13.92 -30.11
C MET A 87 5.32 12.65 -30.27
N HIS A 88 4.54 12.27 -29.28
CA HIS A 88 3.68 11.08 -29.33
C HIS A 88 2.27 11.38 -28.81
N ARG A 89 1.30 10.56 -29.23
CA ARG A 89 -0.10 10.58 -28.76
C ARG A 89 -0.58 9.15 -28.62
N TYR A 90 -1.08 8.81 -27.43
CA TYR A 90 -1.68 7.51 -27.16
C TYR A 90 -3.17 7.52 -27.47
N GLN A 91 -3.64 6.49 -28.20
CA GLN A 91 -5.02 6.40 -28.67
C GLN A 91 -5.94 5.58 -27.76
N ASN A 92 -5.36 4.77 -26.87
CA ASN A 92 -6.10 3.91 -25.95
C ASN A 92 -5.64 4.23 -24.52
N SER A 93 -6.50 3.91 -23.56
CA SER A 93 -6.20 4.00 -22.14
C SER A 93 -5.18 2.92 -21.76
N GLY A 94 -4.45 3.14 -20.68
CA GLY A 94 -3.49 2.16 -20.19
C GLY A 94 -2.19 2.75 -19.69
N ASP A 95 -1.27 1.85 -19.35
CA ASP A 95 0.04 2.20 -18.80
C ASP A 95 1.16 1.79 -19.72
N TYR A 96 2.01 2.75 -20.00
CA TYR A 96 3.06 2.62 -20.98
C TYR A 96 4.42 2.80 -20.31
N ILE A 97 5.35 1.91 -20.63
CA ILE A 97 6.76 2.05 -20.24
C ILE A 97 7.53 2.49 -21.48
N VAL A 98 7.97 3.76 -21.47
CA VAL A 98 8.74 4.36 -22.55
C VAL A 98 10.19 3.91 -22.45
N SER A 99 10.68 3.31 -23.54
CA SER A 99 12.06 2.89 -23.68
C SER A 99 12.77 3.76 -24.72
N LEU A 100 14.01 4.14 -24.42
CA LEU A 100 14.92 4.77 -25.34
C LEU A 100 16.17 3.90 -25.44
N SER A 101 16.57 3.58 -26.67
CA SER A 101 17.89 3.06 -26.97
C SER A 101 18.69 4.11 -27.73
N VAL A 102 19.94 4.35 -27.33
CA VAL A 102 20.87 5.26 -28.01
C VAL A 102 22.08 4.48 -28.50
N THR A 103 22.57 4.80 -29.68
CA THR A 103 23.78 4.20 -30.26
C THR A 103 24.86 5.27 -30.39
N ASP A 104 26.06 4.99 -29.88
CA ASP A 104 27.20 5.90 -29.97
C ASP A 104 27.88 5.90 -31.36
N ASN A 105 28.93 6.70 -31.53
CA ASN A 105 29.69 6.80 -32.78
C ASN A 105 30.57 5.57 -33.12
N ASP A 106 30.78 4.67 -32.16
CA ASP A 106 31.59 3.47 -32.28
C ASP A 106 30.73 2.18 -32.32
N GLY A 107 29.41 2.34 -32.24
CA GLY A 107 28.37 1.33 -32.44
C GLY A 107 27.87 0.62 -31.19
N ALA A 108 28.27 1.00 -29.96
CA ALA A 108 27.64 0.42 -28.76
C ALA A 108 26.27 1.04 -28.47
N VAL A 109 25.46 0.30 -27.74
CA VAL A 109 24.04 0.60 -27.53
C VAL A 109 23.76 0.64 -26.04
N GLY A 110 23.20 1.76 -25.61
CA GLY A 110 22.67 2.00 -24.28
C GLY A 110 21.16 2.10 -24.28
N ASN A 111 20.53 1.86 -23.13
CA ASN A 111 19.10 2.05 -22.94
C ASN A 111 18.78 2.65 -21.56
N ASN A 112 17.52 2.96 -21.30
CA ASN A 112 17.05 3.51 -20.03
C ASN A 112 16.46 2.44 -19.09
N ASP A 113 16.90 1.18 -19.18
CA ASP A 113 16.36 0.09 -18.34
C ASP A 113 16.64 0.30 -16.84
N GLN A 114 17.55 1.19 -16.46
CA GLN A 114 17.83 1.59 -15.07
C GLN A 114 17.09 2.89 -14.66
N GLY A 115 16.35 3.50 -15.58
CA GLY A 115 15.61 4.75 -15.38
C GLY A 115 14.31 4.71 -16.19
N LEU A 116 13.44 3.74 -15.89
CA LEU A 116 12.21 3.53 -16.64
C LEU A 116 11.27 4.74 -16.52
N THR A 117 10.74 5.16 -17.68
CA THR A 117 9.78 6.26 -17.77
C THR A 117 8.38 5.71 -18.00
N TYR A 118 7.49 6.00 -17.05
CA TYR A 118 6.09 5.56 -17.08
C TYR A 118 5.19 6.69 -17.58
N ILE A 119 4.22 6.34 -18.42
CA ILE A 119 3.14 7.22 -18.87
C ILE A 119 1.80 6.48 -18.68
N THR A 120 0.87 7.08 -17.95
CA THR A 120 -0.51 6.59 -17.88
C THR A 120 -1.42 7.44 -18.73
N VAL A 121 -2.26 6.76 -19.49
CA VAL A 121 -3.29 7.37 -20.34
C VAL A 121 -4.64 7.00 -19.77
N LEU A 122 -5.39 8.03 -19.41
CA LEU A 122 -6.65 7.87 -18.70
C LEU A 122 -7.72 7.24 -19.57
N HIS A 123 -8.61 6.52 -18.89
CA HIS A 123 -9.84 6.05 -19.50
C HIS A 123 -10.76 7.22 -19.86
N GLY A 124 -11.49 7.09 -20.97
CA GLY A 124 -12.62 7.97 -21.24
C GLY A 124 -13.73 7.75 -20.22
N GLU A 125 -14.51 8.79 -19.93
CA GLU A 125 -15.68 8.72 -19.04
C GLU A 125 -16.73 7.75 -19.61
N VAL A 126 -17.18 6.80 -18.78
CA VAL A 126 -18.18 5.79 -19.13
C VAL A 126 -19.52 6.16 -18.53
N ASN A 127 -20.41 6.71 -19.37
CA ASN A 127 -21.72 7.21 -18.95
C ASN A 127 -22.69 6.08 -18.57
N GLU A 128 -23.55 6.34 -17.60
CA GLU A 128 -24.67 5.47 -17.23
C GLU A 128 -25.53 5.09 -18.46
N GLY A 129 -25.87 3.81 -18.57
CA GLY A 129 -26.69 3.27 -19.66
C GLY A 129 -26.05 3.32 -21.05
N SER A 130 -24.76 3.63 -21.15
CA SER A 130 -24.04 3.60 -22.43
C SER A 130 -23.78 2.19 -22.96
N GLY A 131 -23.81 1.18 -22.10
CA GLY A 131 -23.43 -0.21 -22.39
C GLY A 131 -21.93 -0.39 -22.67
N VAL A 132 -21.16 0.70 -22.74
CA VAL A 132 -19.70 0.68 -22.91
C VAL A 132 -19.10 0.16 -21.59
N PRO A 133 -18.32 -0.93 -21.61
CA PRO A 133 -17.62 -1.36 -20.42
C PRO A 133 -16.45 -0.41 -20.09
N HIS A 134 -16.00 -0.44 -18.85
CA HIS A 134 -14.76 0.16 -18.40
C HIS A 134 -13.74 -0.97 -18.17
N GLY A 135 -12.80 -1.09 -19.10
CA GLY A 135 -11.73 -2.09 -19.06
C GLY A 135 -10.72 -1.76 -17.97
N ILE A 136 -10.56 -2.67 -17.01
CA ILE A 136 -9.51 -2.61 -16.00
C ILE A 136 -8.54 -3.77 -16.26
N LEU A 137 -7.28 -3.43 -16.47
CA LEU A 137 -6.18 -4.38 -16.66
C LEU A 137 -5.23 -4.26 -15.48
N SER A 138 -5.23 -5.27 -14.63
CA SER A 138 -4.26 -5.45 -13.55
C SER A 138 -3.22 -6.48 -13.96
N VAL A 139 -1.98 -6.27 -13.54
CA VAL A 139 -0.88 -7.21 -13.79
C VAL A 139 -0.14 -7.46 -12.50
N LYS A 140 0.29 -8.70 -12.28
CA LYS A 140 1.12 -9.05 -11.13
C LYS A 140 2.46 -8.34 -11.15
N ALA A 141 3.04 -8.13 -12.35
CA ALA A 141 4.30 -7.43 -12.58
C ALA A 141 4.38 -6.74 -13.95
N SER A 142 4.80 -5.48 -14.00
CA SER A 142 5.02 -4.73 -15.25
C SER A 142 6.49 -4.73 -15.70
N VAL A 143 7.42 -5.13 -14.83
CA VAL A 143 8.85 -5.24 -15.12
C VAL A 143 9.30 -6.62 -14.70
N VAL A 144 9.83 -7.40 -15.65
CA VAL A 144 10.16 -8.81 -15.40
C VAL A 144 11.46 -9.24 -16.10
N SER A 145 12.03 -10.35 -15.64
CA SER A 145 13.15 -11.02 -16.32
C SER A 145 12.64 -11.94 -17.44
N PRO A 146 13.48 -12.31 -18.42
CA PRO A 146 13.11 -13.26 -19.47
C PRO A 146 12.66 -14.61 -18.89
N GLY A 147 11.55 -15.14 -19.40
CA GLY A 147 10.97 -16.41 -18.96
C GLY A 147 10.05 -16.29 -17.74
N ALA A 148 9.80 -15.08 -17.21
CA ALA A 148 8.85 -14.88 -16.13
C ALA A 148 7.41 -15.10 -16.62
N SER A 149 6.66 -15.92 -15.89
CA SER A 149 5.20 -16.01 -16.03
C SER A 149 4.56 -14.88 -15.25
N VAL A 150 3.68 -14.14 -15.90
CA VAL A 150 3.01 -12.98 -15.35
C VAL A 150 1.52 -13.21 -15.39
N ASP A 151 0.88 -13.06 -14.23
CA ASP A 151 -0.56 -13.17 -14.10
C ASP A 151 -1.20 -11.82 -14.41
N PHE A 152 -2.29 -11.84 -15.17
CA PHE A 152 -3.09 -10.68 -15.55
C PHE A 152 -4.54 -10.90 -15.16
N SER A 153 -5.15 -9.83 -14.65
CA SER A 153 -6.56 -9.79 -14.29
C SER A 153 -7.28 -8.73 -15.10
N GLY A 154 -8.37 -9.13 -15.72
CA GLY A 154 -9.41 -8.26 -16.25
C GLY A 154 -10.68 -8.28 -15.40
N ALA A 155 -10.70 -9.04 -14.30
CA ALA A 155 -11.89 -9.30 -13.48
C ALA A 155 -12.45 -8.03 -12.82
N GLY A 156 -11.60 -7.01 -12.61
CA GLY A 156 -12.02 -5.68 -12.13
C GLY A 156 -12.84 -4.88 -13.14
N SER A 157 -12.88 -5.28 -14.42
CA SER A 157 -13.66 -4.59 -15.45
C SER A 157 -15.15 -4.63 -15.11
N TRP A 158 -15.85 -3.54 -15.41
CA TRP A 158 -17.26 -3.38 -15.08
C TRP A 158 -18.01 -2.67 -16.20
N ALA A 159 -19.32 -2.84 -16.23
CA ALA A 159 -20.21 -2.01 -17.04
C ALA A 159 -21.40 -1.55 -16.18
N TRP A 160 -22.03 -0.46 -16.58
CA TRP A 160 -23.31 -0.09 -16.00
C TRP A 160 -24.36 -1.13 -16.37
N SER A 161 -25.02 -1.69 -15.36
CA SER A 161 -26.15 -2.60 -15.54
C SER A 161 -27.37 -2.08 -14.77
N GLN A 162 -28.55 -2.38 -15.29
CA GLN A 162 -29.81 -1.95 -14.71
C GLN A 162 -30.42 -3.09 -13.90
N GLY A 163 -30.64 -2.87 -12.60
CA GLY A 163 -31.30 -3.83 -11.73
C GLY A 163 -32.78 -4.02 -12.08
N ASP A 164 -33.41 -5.04 -11.49
CA ASP A 164 -34.84 -5.35 -11.66
C ASP A 164 -35.77 -4.18 -11.22
N ASP A 165 -35.26 -3.30 -10.37
CA ASP A 165 -35.93 -2.09 -9.87
C ASP A 165 -35.77 -0.87 -10.80
N GLY A 166 -34.98 -1.00 -11.87
CA GLY A 166 -34.68 0.06 -12.81
C GLY A 166 -33.52 0.99 -12.40
N ALA A 167 -32.88 0.76 -11.25
CA ALA A 167 -31.72 1.52 -10.81
C ALA A 167 -30.45 1.05 -11.54
N TRP A 168 -29.57 1.99 -11.88
CA TRP A 168 -28.27 1.70 -12.48
C TRP A 168 -27.23 1.48 -11.39
N SER A 169 -26.40 0.47 -11.57
CA SER A 169 -25.23 0.21 -10.72
C SER A 169 -24.07 -0.27 -11.58
N VAL A 170 -22.86 -0.07 -11.08
CA VAL A 170 -21.67 -0.69 -11.68
C VAL A 170 -21.69 -2.18 -11.36
N SER A 171 -21.47 -3.02 -12.36
CA SER A 171 -21.45 -4.46 -12.16
C SER A 171 -20.36 -5.13 -12.99
N ASN A 172 -19.56 -5.96 -12.33
CA ASN A 172 -18.58 -6.81 -12.98
C ASN A 172 -19.26 -8.00 -13.68
N SER A 173 -20.43 -8.45 -13.20
CA SER A 173 -21.19 -9.52 -13.85
C SER A 173 -21.78 -9.10 -15.19
N ALA A 174 -21.80 -7.78 -15.47
CA ALA A 174 -22.19 -7.24 -16.76
C ALA A 174 -21.08 -7.40 -17.83
N ILE A 175 -19.86 -7.82 -17.45
CA ILE A 175 -18.82 -8.21 -18.39
C ILE A 175 -18.99 -9.68 -18.75
N THR A 176 -19.02 -9.97 -20.06
CA THR A 176 -19.29 -11.32 -20.58
C THR A 176 -18.09 -11.97 -21.25
N SER A 177 -17.06 -11.19 -21.62
CA SER A 177 -15.87 -11.70 -22.29
C SER A 177 -14.65 -10.85 -22.01
N TRP A 178 -13.50 -11.51 -21.98
CA TRP A 178 -12.16 -10.94 -21.84
C TRP A 178 -11.25 -11.59 -22.88
N SER A 179 -10.59 -10.77 -23.69
CA SER A 179 -9.65 -11.21 -24.73
C SER A 179 -8.32 -10.51 -24.56
N TRP A 180 -7.23 -11.27 -24.60
CA TRP A 180 -5.88 -10.81 -24.35
C TRP A 180 -5.00 -10.97 -25.59
N ASP A 181 -4.15 -9.98 -25.84
CA ASP A 181 -3.03 -10.03 -26.79
C ASP A 181 -1.78 -9.54 -26.06
N PHE A 182 -0.75 -10.38 -25.96
CA PHE A 182 0.45 -10.09 -25.17
C PHE A 182 1.56 -9.37 -25.96
N GLY A 183 1.33 -9.04 -27.23
CA GLY A 183 2.29 -8.29 -28.05
C GLY A 183 3.46 -9.13 -28.59
N ASP A 184 3.54 -10.41 -28.23
CA ASP A 184 4.47 -11.41 -28.78
C ASP A 184 3.81 -12.45 -29.70
N GLY A 185 2.53 -12.23 -30.01
CA GLY A 185 1.69 -13.14 -30.80
C GLY A 185 0.95 -14.18 -29.95
N GLY A 186 1.17 -14.22 -28.64
CA GLY A 186 0.33 -14.95 -27.69
C GLY A 186 -1.00 -14.26 -27.46
N THR A 187 -2.07 -15.06 -27.31
CA THR A 187 -3.42 -14.58 -27.01
C THR A 187 -4.12 -15.52 -26.04
N GLU A 188 -4.92 -14.99 -25.13
CA GLU A 188 -5.71 -15.77 -24.18
C GLU A 188 -7.12 -15.19 -23.98
N THR A 189 -7.97 -15.94 -23.29
CA THR A 189 -9.34 -15.53 -22.94
C THR A 189 -9.66 -15.92 -21.52
N GLY A 190 -10.40 -15.09 -20.80
CA GLY A 190 -10.75 -15.30 -19.40
C GLY A 190 -10.49 -14.04 -18.58
N SER A 191 -11.20 -13.88 -17.48
CA SER A 191 -11.04 -12.74 -16.58
C SER A 191 -9.70 -12.76 -15.84
N GLU A 192 -9.05 -13.92 -15.75
CA GLU A 192 -7.72 -14.14 -15.19
C GLU A 192 -6.93 -15.02 -16.16
N VAL A 193 -5.70 -14.61 -16.49
CA VAL A 193 -4.82 -15.31 -17.44
C VAL A 193 -3.37 -15.22 -16.98
N SER A 194 -2.51 -16.13 -17.45
CA SER A 194 -1.07 -16.11 -17.12
C SER A 194 -0.26 -16.27 -18.40
N HIS A 195 0.69 -15.36 -18.65
CA HIS A 195 1.53 -15.42 -19.85
C HIS A 195 3.01 -15.31 -19.54
N THR A 196 3.83 -16.08 -20.27
CA THR A 196 5.29 -16.11 -20.08
C THR A 196 6.02 -15.26 -21.11
N PHE A 197 6.64 -14.16 -20.66
CA PHE A 197 7.37 -13.23 -21.53
C PHE A 197 8.83 -13.63 -21.74
N GLY A 198 9.44 -13.14 -22.82
CA GLY A 198 10.87 -13.36 -23.08
C GLY A 198 11.24 -14.76 -23.60
N SER A 199 10.26 -15.55 -24.04
CA SER A 199 10.48 -16.87 -24.67
C SER A 199 10.78 -16.77 -26.18
N ALA A 200 10.24 -15.75 -26.83
CA ALA A 200 10.48 -15.35 -28.22
C ALA A 200 10.22 -13.85 -28.34
N GLY A 201 10.96 -13.14 -29.20
CA GLY A 201 10.88 -11.68 -29.31
C GLY A 201 9.51 -11.17 -29.76
N GLY A 202 9.06 -10.06 -29.16
CA GLY A 202 7.84 -9.34 -29.54
C GLY A 202 7.93 -8.67 -30.91
N PHE A 203 6.82 -8.05 -31.33
CA PHE A 203 6.71 -7.35 -32.63
C PHE A 203 7.90 -6.39 -32.87
N SER A 204 8.84 -6.80 -33.73
CA SER A 204 9.98 -6.06 -34.33
C SER A 204 11.42 -6.29 -33.80
N SER A 205 11.69 -7.15 -32.82
CA SER A 205 13.09 -7.43 -32.40
C SER A 205 13.45 -8.92 -32.39
N PHE A 206 14.72 -9.21 -32.70
CA PHE A 206 15.33 -10.54 -32.51
C PHE A 206 15.77 -10.76 -31.05
N SER A 207 15.35 -9.91 -30.11
CA SER A 207 15.73 -9.96 -28.69
C SER A 207 14.53 -10.36 -27.82
N VAL A 208 14.81 -11.17 -26.80
CA VAL A 208 13.83 -11.49 -25.73
C VAL A 208 13.59 -10.33 -24.78
N LEU A 209 14.49 -9.33 -24.78
CA LEU A 209 14.39 -8.09 -24.01
C LEU A 209 13.62 -7.04 -24.82
N GLY A 210 12.87 -6.19 -24.12
CA GLY A 210 12.11 -5.11 -24.73
C GLY A 210 10.75 -4.87 -24.09
N SER A 211 9.93 -4.05 -24.76
CA SER A 211 8.57 -3.74 -24.35
C SER A 211 7.57 -4.64 -25.06
N TYR A 212 6.58 -5.12 -24.31
CA TYR A 212 5.49 -5.97 -24.80
C TYR A 212 4.17 -5.23 -24.53
N PRO A 213 3.47 -4.73 -25.58
CA PRO A 213 2.21 -4.02 -25.43
C PRO A 213 1.08 -5.03 -25.18
N VAL A 214 0.81 -5.33 -23.93
CA VAL A 214 -0.32 -6.18 -23.55
C VAL A 214 -1.62 -5.40 -23.74
N LYS A 215 -2.57 -6.01 -24.42
CA LYS A 215 -3.88 -5.45 -24.73
C LYS A 215 -4.96 -6.34 -24.12
N LEU A 216 -5.83 -5.76 -23.31
CA LEU A 216 -7.09 -6.36 -22.88
C LEU A 216 -8.23 -5.73 -23.66
N THR A 217 -9.09 -6.57 -24.24
CA THR A 217 -10.40 -6.18 -24.75
C THR A 217 -11.48 -6.86 -23.93
N VAL A 218 -12.36 -6.07 -23.31
CA VAL A 218 -13.52 -6.57 -22.55
C VAL A 218 -14.80 -6.27 -23.29
N THR A 219 -15.77 -7.18 -23.19
CA THR A 219 -17.08 -7.04 -23.85
C THR A 219 -18.19 -7.08 -22.80
N SER A 220 -19.07 -6.09 -22.81
CA SER A 220 -20.24 -6.04 -21.95
C SER A 220 -21.35 -6.99 -22.39
N GLU A 221 -22.40 -7.16 -21.58
CA GLU A 221 -23.62 -7.90 -21.93
C GLU A 221 -24.36 -7.33 -23.16
N ASP A 222 -24.16 -6.04 -23.44
CA ASP A 222 -24.66 -5.35 -24.62
C ASP A 222 -23.83 -5.62 -25.90
N GLY A 223 -22.73 -6.37 -25.78
CA GLY A 223 -21.84 -6.69 -26.89
C GLY A 223 -20.97 -5.52 -27.36
N ILE A 224 -20.72 -4.55 -26.48
CA ILE A 224 -19.85 -3.40 -26.75
C ILE A 224 -18.47 -3.69 -26.17
N ASP A 225 -17.43 -3.37 -26.94
CA ASP A 225 -16.05 -3.58 -26.55
C ASP A 225 -15.42 -2.30 -25.99
N ASP A 226 -14.53 -2.48 -25.03
CA ASP A 226 -13.57 -1.48 -24.58
C ASP A 226 -12.15 -2.08 -24.58
N THR A 227 -11.13 -1.24 -24.72
CA THR A 227 -9.74 -1.68 -24.86
C THR A 227 -8.80 -0.85 -24.01
N VAL A 228 -8.01 -1.55 -23.18
CA VAL A 228 -6.99 -0.98 -22.31
C VAL A 228 -5.65 -1.68 -22.55
N TYR A 229 -4.55 -0.93 -22.41
CA TYR A 229 -3.19 -1.40 -22.63
C TYR A 229 -2.36 -1.44 -21.35
N ARG A 230 -1.36 -2.31 -21.32
CA ARG A 230 -0.26 -2.26 -20.35
C ARG A 230 1.04 -2.71 -20.99
N THR A 231 2.13 -1.96 -20.79
CA THR A 231 3.46 -2.41 -21.20
C THR A 231 4.05 -3.34 -20.14
N VAL A 232 4.38 -4.57 -20.53
CA VAL A 232 5.33 -5.40 -19.79
C VAL A 232 6.73 -5.15 -20.33
N ARG A 233 7.63 -4.68 -19.47
CA ARG A 233 9.04 -4.46 -19.81
C ARG A 233 9.85 -5.67 -19.37
N VAL A 234 10.42 -6.39 -20.34
CA VAL A 234 11.37 -7.48 -20.08
C VAL A 234 12.78 -6.93 -20.12
N ILE A 235 13.46 -6.89 -18.97
CA ILE A 235 14.83 -6.39 -18.83
C ILE A 235 15.79 -7.51 -18.44
N ALA A 236 17.07 -7.32 -18.77
CA ALA A 236 18.10 -8.21 -18.24
C ALA A 236 18.26 -7.99 -16.74
N GLU A 237 18.61 -9.06 -16.01
CA GLU A 237 19.06 -8.93 -14.63
C GLU A 237 20.42 -8.22 -14.57
N GLN A 238 20.38 -6.91 -14.31
CA GLN A 238 21.57 -6.08 -14.18
C GLN A 238 21.49 -5.31 -12.86
N SER A 239 22.64 -5.06 -12.23
CA SER A 239 22.70 -4.17 -11.07
C SER A 239 22.72 -2.71 -11.52
N SER A 240 22.10 -1.86 -10.70
CA SER A 240 22.20 -0.41 -10.83
C SER A 240 23.63 0.07 -10.66
N GLU A 241 23.97 1.22 -11.26
CA GLU A 241 25.19 1.95 -10.97
C GLU A 241 25.31 2.40 -9.49
N SER A 242 26.44 2.98 -9.10
CA SER A 242 26.69 3.48 -7.72
C SER A 242 25.93 4.75 -7.33
N LYS A 243 25.17 5.36 -8.25
CA LYS A 243 24.44 6.61 -8.04
C LYS A 243 22.99 6.45 -8.47
N SER A 244 22.13 7.30 -7.90
CA SER A 244 20.74 7.32 -8.31
C SER A 244 20.57 7.72 -9.79
N PRO A 245 19.81 6.94 -10.58
CA PRO A 245 19.43 7.32 -11.94
C PRO A 245 18.64 8.64 -12.03
N ASP A 246 17.83 8.92 -11.00
CA ASP A 246 17.08 10.18 -10.87
C ASP A 246 17.08 10.66 -9.40
N PRO A 247 17.97 11.60 -9.02
CA PRO A 247 18.09 12.05 -7.63
C PRO A 247 16.91 12.91 -7.16
N LYS A 248 15.95 13.24 -8.04
CA LYS A 248 14.77 14.05 -7.72
C LYS A 248 13.49 13.24 -7.59
N VAL A 249 13.48 12.00 -8.10
CA VAL A 249 12.35 11.08 -7.99
C VAL A 249 12.65 10.02 -6.94
N TYR A 250 11.75 9.83 -5.98
CA TYR A 250 11.78 8.67 -5.08
C TYR A 250 10.73 7.64 -5.54
N THR A 251 11.17 6.44 -5.90
CA THR A 251 10.28 5.35 -6.30
C THR A 251 10.27 4.27 -5.24
N THR A 252 9.09 3.89 -4.76
CA THR A 252 8.91 2.71 -3.91
C THR A 252 7.91 1.75 -4.52
N VAL A 253 8.11 0.44 -4.34
CA VAL A 253 7.18 -0.59 -4.81
C VAL A 253 6.63 -1.39 -3.63
N SER A 254 5.32 -1.43 -3.48
CA SER A 254 4.59 -2.10 -2.40
C SER A 254 3.50 -3.02 -2.97
N ILE A 255 2.72 -3.64 -2.08
CA ILE A 255 1.59 -4.52 -2.41
C ILE A 255 0.23 -3.88 -2.10
N GLY A 256 0.21 -2.70 -1.45
CA GLY A 256 -1.02 -1.99 -1.11
C GLY A 256 -1.35 -0.89 -2.12
N ASP A 257 -2.65 -0.70 -2.37
CA ASP A 257 -3.23 0.48 -3.03
C ASP A 257 -4.09 1.24 -2.00
N PRO A 258 -4.13 2.59 -2.03
CA PRO A 258 -5.11 3.32 -1.24
C PRO A 258 -6.52 2.81 -1.47
N ARG A 259 -7.38 2.86 -0.45
CA ARG A 259 -8.82 2.64 -0.64
C ARG A 259 -9.55 3.95 -0.93
N THR A 260 -9.19 4.98 -0.17
CA THR A 260 -9.73 6.35 -0.26
C THR A 260 -8.68 7.32 0.28
N LEU A 261 -8.67 8.55 -0.22
CA LEU A 261 -7.78 9.63 0.20
C LEU A 261 -8.52 10.71 1.00
N ASP A 262 -9.69 10.38 1.51
CA ASP A 262 -10.41 11.16 2.50
C ASP A 262 -9.95 10.79 3.92
N PRO A 263 -9.29 11.68 4.68
CA PRO A 263 -8.88 11.40 6.05
C PRO A 263 -10.02 11.00 7.00
N ALA A 264 -11.25 11.41 6.73
CA ALA A 264 -12.40 11.07 7.58
C ALA A 264 -12.91 9.63 7.38
N GLU A 265 -12.44 8.95 6.34
CA GLU A 265 -12.86 7.59 5.97
C GLU A 265 -11.69 6.61 5.93
N ALA A 266 -10.53 7.05 5.45
CA ALA A 266 -9.34 6.23 5.24
C ALA A 266 -8.89 5.56 6.53
N TYR A 267 -8.85 4.22 6.53
CA TYR A 267 -8.40 3.44 7.68
C TYR A 267 -7.57 2.21 7.26
N ASP A 268 -6.60 2.45 6.37
CA ASP A 268 -5.64 1.47 5.91
C ASP A 268 -4.25 2.10 5.69
N SER A 269 -3.20 1.28 5.75
CA SER A 269 -1.82 1.76 5.70
C SER A 269 -1.41 2.33 4.33
N ALA A 270 -2.03 1.89 3.23
CA ALA A 270 -1.69 2.38 1.89
C ALA A 270 -2.23 3.81 1.70
N SER A 271 -3.48 4.06 2.10
CA SER A 271 -4.02 5.41 2.20
C SER A 271 -3.23 6.27 3.18
N GLY A 272 -2.96 5.78 4.40
CA GLY A 272 -2.20 6.51 5.42
C GLY A 272 -0.81 6.95 4.96
N GLY A 273 -0.13 6.15 4.14
CA GLY A 273 1.18 6.49 3.54
C GLY A 273 1.13 7.70 2.61
N VAL A 274 0.02 7.89 1.89
CA VAL A 274 -0.23 9.09 1.07
C VAL A 274 -0.64 10.26 1.96
N LEU A 275 -1.63 10.05 2.83
CA LEU A 275 -2.22 11.10 3.67
C LEU A 275 -1.20 11.77 4.60
N SER A 276 -0.27 11.01 5.17
CA SER A 276 0.81 11.56 6.03
C SER A 276 1.77 12.48 5.30
N ASN A 277 1.75 12.49 3.96
CA ASN A 277 2.61 13.32 3.12
C ASN A 277 1.85 14.43 2.38
N THR A 278 0.52 14.32 2.25
CA THR A 278 -0.33 15.31 1.56
C THR A 278 -1.11 16.22 2.53
N TYR A 279 -1.41 15.73 3.72
CA TYR A 279 -2.06 16.47 4.80
C TYR A 279 -1.14 16.62 6.01
N GLU A 280 -1.55 17.47 6.96
CA GLU A 280 -0.90 17.61 8.26
C GLU A 280 -1.96 17.70 9.37
N THR A 281 -1.59 17.26 10.56
CA THR A 281 -2.36 17.33 11.80
C THR A 281 -1.95 18.53 12.65
N LEU A 282 -2.67 18.80 13.74
CA LEU A 282 -2.31 19.87 14.69
C LEU A 282 -0.97 19.61 15.39
N VAL A 283 -0.75 18.37 15.81
CA VAL A 283 0.45 17.86 16.49
C VAL A 283 0.86 16.54 15.86
N PHE A 284 2.14 16.19 15.94
CA PHE A 284 2.66 14.97 15.32
C PHE A 284 3.83 14.38 16.11
N TYR A 285 4.19 13.13 15.88
CA TYR A 285 5.32 12.48 16.54
C TYR A 285 6.68 13.08 16.13
N ASP A 286 7.59 13.20 17.08
CA ASP A 286 8.93 13.79 16.88
C ASP A 286 9.89 12.78 16.25
N ARG A 287 9.84 12.67 14.93
CA ARG A 287 10.77 11.84 14.15
C ARG A 287 10.80 10.39 14.64
N ASP A 288 11.89 9.92 15.21
CA ASP A 288 12.08 8.56 15.70
C ASP A 288 11.59 8.35 17.15
N GLN A 289 10.89 9.32 17.73
CA GLN A 289 10.28 9.22 19.07
C GLN A 289 8.76 9.00 18.96
N GLU A 290 8.29 7.86 19.48
CA GLU A 290 6.89 7.43 19.53
C GLU A 290 6.12 7.95 20.75
N ASP A 291 6.81 8.48 21.77
CA ASP A 291 6.22 8.97 23.02
C ASP A 291 6.24 10.50 23.15
N LYS A 292 6.72 11.19 22.10
CA LYS A 292 6.90 12.64 22.10
C LYS A 292 6.22 13.30 20.92
N LEU A 293 5.32 14.22 21.22
CA LEU A 293 4.63 15.04 20.23
C LEU A 293 5.31 16.41 20.05
N ILE A 294 5.27 16.92 18.83
CA ILE A 294 5.71 18.26 18.42
C ILE A 294 4.56 19.04 17.77
N PRO A 295 4.60 20.38 17.83
CA PRO A 295 3.63 21.20 17.13
C PRO A 295 3.84 21.16 15.62
N VAL A 296 2.75 20.98 14.86
CA VAL A 296 2.75 21.05 13.39
C VAL A 296 1.90 22.23 12.93
N LEU A 297 0.59 22.02 12.71
CA LEU A 297 -0.34 23.11 12.39
C LEU A 297 -0.74 23.91 13.62
N ALA A 298 -0.55 23.35 14.83
CA ALA A 298 -0.52 24.13 16.05
C ALA A 298 0.84 24.85 16.21
N THR A 299 0.84 25.94 16.97
CA THR A 299 2.07 26.69 17.31
C THR A 299 2.81 26.10 18.52
N GLU A 300 2.10 25.36 19.37
CA GLU A 300 2.61 24.65 20.55
C GLU A 300 1.76 23.40 20.83
N VAL A 301 2.35 22.37 21.44
CA VAL A 301 1.58 21.21 21.94
C VAL A 301 0.83 21.66 23.20
N PRO A 302 -0.50 21.44 23.31
CA PRO A 302 -1.24 21.79 24.51
C PRO A 302 -0.68 21.11 25.75
N SER A 303 -0.58 21.84 26.86
CA SER A 303 -0.22 21.31 28.17
C SER A 303 -0.92 22.10 29.28
N THR A 304 -0.97 21.55 30.50
CA THR A 304 -1.42 22.31 31.66
C THR A 304 -0.50 23.50 31.98
N SER A 305 0.79 23.40 31.61
CA SER A 305 1.81 24.41 31.91
C SER A 305 1.72 25.67 31.03
N ASN A 306 1.34 25.52 29.75
CA ASN A 306 1.11 26.64 28.82
C ASN A 306 -0.37 27.06 28.76
N GLY A 307 -1.23 26.45 29.58
CA GLY A 307 -2.67 26.72 29.62
C GLY A 307 -3.44 26.15 28.43
N GLY A 308 -2.81 25.31 27.61
CA GLY A 308 -3.46 24.60 26.51
C GLY A 308 -4.34 23.43 26.99
N ILE A 309 -4.14 22.93 28.21
CA ILE A 309 -5.01 21.93 28.85
C ILE A 309 -5.52 22.49 30.18
N SER A 310 -6.83 22.37 30.44
CA SER A 310 -7.42 22.72 31.73
C SER A 310 -6.90 21.82 32.87
N GLN A 311 -7.01 22.27 34.12
CA GLN A 311 -6.51 21.51 35.28
C GLN A 311 -7.25 20.18 35.52
N ASP A 312 -8.49 20.08 35.07
CA ASP A 312 -9.29 18.85 35.10
C ASP A 312 -9.03 17.94 33.91
N GLY A 313 -8.21 18.36 32.93
CA GLY A 313 -7.88 17.57 31.75
C GLY A 313 -9.01 17.44 30.72
N LEU A 314 -10.08 18.24 30.85
CA LEU A 314 -11.25 18.13 29.99
C LEU A 314 -11.25 19.10 28.80
N THR A 315 -10.51 20.20 28.87
CA THR A 315 -10.52 21.24 27.83
C THR A 315 -9.14 21.37 27.20
N TYR A 316 -9.06 21.21 25.87
CA TYR A 316 -7.83 21.32 25.09
C TYR A 316 -7.93 22.51 24.13
N THR A 317 -7.01 23.47 24.22
CA THR A 317 -6.98 24.68 23.39
C THR A 317 -5.75 24.67 22.49
N PHE A 318 -5.99 24.70 21.18
CA PHE A 318 -4.95 24.77 20.16
C PHE A 318 -4.89 26.17 19.56
N LYS A 319 -3.67 26.72 19.49
CA LYS A 319 -3.37 27.95 18.73
C LYS A 319 -2.84 27.56 17.36
N ILE A 320 -3.58 27.92 16.32
CA ILE A 320 -3.31 27.57 14.93
C ILE A 320 -2.21 28.45 14.35
N ARG A 321 -1.33 27.85 13.56
CA ARG A 321 -0.23 28.52 12.87
C ARG A 321 -0.77 29.38 11.73
N GLN A 322 -0.37 30.64 11.69
CA GLN A 322 -0.76 31.59 10.66
C GLN A 322 0.10 31.45 9.40
N GLY A 323 -0.45 31.86 8.24
CA GLY A 323 0.28 31.87 6.97
C GLY A 323 0.56 30.48 6.38
N VAL A 324 -0.08 29.44 6.90
CA VAL A 324 -0.09 28.11 6.27
C VAL A 324 -1.14 28.14 5.16
N THR A 325 -0.80 27.59 4.00
CA THR A 325 -1.70 27.51 2.85
C THR A 325 -1.98 26.07 2.46
N PHE A 326 -3.18 25.80 1.97
CA PHE A 326 -3.51 24.59 1.24
C PHE A 326 -2.79 24.57 -0.12
N HIS A 327 -2.82 23.42 -0.80
CA HIS A 327 -2.15 23.24 -2.10
C HIS A 327 -2.63 24.22 -3.19
N ASP A 328 -3.87 24.70 -3.13
CA ASP A 328 -4.41 25.72 -4.04
C ASP A 328 -4.01 27.17 -3.68
N GLY A 329 -3.30 27.35 -2.56
CA GLY A 329 -2.85 28.65 -2.06
C GLY A 329 -3.85 29.37 -1.16
N SER A 330 -5.03 28.79 -0.89
CA SER A 330 -5.95 29.32 0.14
C SER A 330 -5.30 29.21 1.52
N GLU A 331 -5.53 30.21 2.38
CA GLU A 331 -4.97 30.23 3.74
C GLU A 331 -5.80 29.33 4.66
N MET A 332 -5.13 28.52 5.48
CA MET A 332 -5.76 27.68 6.49
C MET A 332 -5.99 28.47 7.78
N ASP A 333 -7.16 28.30 8.38
CA ASP A 333 -7.48 28.88 9.69
C ASP A 333 -8.31 27.95 10.59
N ALA A 334 -8.83 28.48 11.71
CA ALA A 334 -9.63 27.72 12.66
C ALA A 334 -10.93 27.13 12.06
N ASP A 335 -11.52 27.72 11.02
CA ASP A 335 -12.71 27.18 10.37
C ASP A 335 -12.43 25.84 9.70
N ASP A 336 -11.25 25.65 9.13
CA ASP A 336 -10.84 24.38 8.52
C ASP A 336 -10.62 23.30 9.58
N VAL A 337 -10.04 23.67 10.73
CA VAL A 337 -9.82 22.76 11.85
C VAL A 337 -11.15 22.29 12.43
N VAL A 338 -12.07 23.21 12.69
CA VAL A 338 -13.42 22.88 13.16
C VAL A 338 -14.13 22.01 12.14
N PHE A 339 -14.12 22.39 10.86
CA PHE A 339 -14.75 21.62 9.81
C PHE A 339 -14.21 20.18 9.71
N SER A 340 -12.89 20.00 9.75
CA SER A 340 -12.25 18.70 9.57
C SER A 340 -12.65 17.71 10.66
N ILE A 341 -12.55 18.11 11.93
CA ILE A 341 -12.86 17.22 13.06
C ILE A 341 -14.38 17.04 13.23
N ASN A 342 -15.16 18.10 12.98
CA ASN A 342 -16.62 17.99 12.95
C ASN A 342 -17.10 16.99 11.90
N ARG A 343 -16.53 17.07 10.69
CA ARG A 343 -16.84 16.16 9.59
C ARG A 343 -16.50 14.72 9.93
N LEU A 344 -15.34 14.47 10.52
CA LEU A 344 -14.94 13.14 11.01
C LEU A 344 -15.96 12.56 12.01
N LEU A 345 -16.39 13.37 12.99
CA LEU A 345 -17.34 12.94 14.02
C LEU A 345 -18.75 12.69 13.47
N ILE A 346 -19.26 13.58 12.61
CA ILE A 346 -20.60 13.46 12.04
C ILE A 346 -20.69 12.30 11.05
N MET A 347 -19.65 12.10 10.22
CA MET A 347 -19.67 11.01 9.23
C MET A 347 -19.68 9.64 9.90
N GLY A 348 -19.02 9.48 11.06
CA GLY A 348 -19.00 8.21 11.78
C GLY A 348 -18.38 7.06 10.96
N LEU A 349 -17.49 7.39 10.02
CA LEU A 349 -16.81 6.42 9.16
C LEU A 349 -15.41 6.09 9.68
N GLY A 350 -14.83 5.00 9.15
CA GLY A 350 -13.41 4.66 9.31
C GLY A 350 -12.87 4.84 10.73
N PRO A 351 -11.87 5.72 10.94
CA PRO A 351 -11.20 5.92 12.23
C PRO A 351 -11.95 6.82 13.23
N SER A 352 -13.18 7.27 12.93
CA SER A 352 -13.94 8.24 13.75
C SER A 352 -14.20 7.80 15.19
N TRP A 353 -14.27 6.49 15.45
CA TRP A 353 -14.50 5.92 16.78
C TRP A 353 -13.52 6.46 17.83
N MET A 354 -12.23 6.62 17.48
CA MET A 354 -11.19 7.15 18.37
C MET A 354 -11.52 8.57 18.89
N TYR A 355 -12.24 9.33 18.09
CA TYR A 355 -12.59 10.72 18.37
C TYR A 355 -13.96 10.78 19.06
N ALA A 356 -14.94 10.03 18.57
CA ALA A 356 -16.31 10.02 19.09
C ALA A 356 -16.40 9.44 20.51
N GLU A 357 -15.46 8.57 20.89
CA GLU A 357 -15.33 8.08 22.27
C GLU A 357 -15.03 9.23 23.26
N LEU A 358 -14.18 10.18 22.86
CA LEU A 358 -13.71 11.26 23.72
C LEU A 358 -14.48 12.58 23.56
N LEU A 359 -15.00 12.84 22.36
CA LEU A 359 -15.67 14.08 21.98
C LEU A 359 -17.17 13.85 21.88
N ASP A 360 -17.95 14.80 22.41
CA ASP A 360 -19.39 14.81 22.22
C ASP A 360 -19.74 15.13 20.77
N ASN A 361 -20.50 14.25 20.12
CA ASN A 361 -20.92 14.38 18.74
C ASN A 361 -22.36 14.88 18.60
N THR A 362 -22.99 15.33 19.69
CA THR A 362 -24.27 16.04 19.62
C THR A 362 -24.10 17.43 19.03
N ASP A 363 -25.18 17.93 18.42
CA ASP A 363 -25.33 19.30 17.93
C ASP A 363 -26.67 19.81 18.50
N GLU A 364 -26.68 20.17 19.79
CA GLU A 364 -27.91 20.58 20.48
C GLU A 364 -28.45 21.93 19.99
N ASP A 365 -27.58 22.82 19.49
CA ASP A 365 -27.97 24.15 19.01
C ASP A 365 -28.35 24.18 17.51
N GLY A 366 -28.04 23.11 16.78
CA GLY A 366 -28.43 22.87 15.39
C GLY A 366 -27.66 23.70 14.38
N ASP A 367 -26.44 24.12 14.71
CA ASP A 367 -25.59 24.92 13.83
C ASP A 367 -24.74 24.09 12.83
N GLY A 368 -24.81 22.76 12.95
CA GLY A 368 -24.08 21.80 12.12
C GLY A 368 -22.67 21.50 12.62
N ILE A 369 -22.28 22.00 13.80
CA ILE A 369 -21.01 21.73 14.47
C ILE A 369 -21.31 21.01 15.79
N VAL A 370 -20.54 19.97 16.09
CA VAL A 370 -20.71 19.24 17.34
C VAL A 370 -20.32 20.09 18.57
N ASP A 371 -21.06 19.93 19.67
CA ASP A 371 -20.97 20.72 20.89
C ASP A 371 -19.57 20.67 21.55
N SER A 372 -18.80 19.62 21.27
CA SER A 372 -17.45 19.43 21.79
C SER A 372 -16.37 20.28 21.11
N ILE A 373 -16.69 20.97 20.00
CA ILE A 373 -15.73 21.78 19.23
C ILE A 373 -16.16 23.24 19.27
N THR A 374 -15.26 24.12 19.70
CA THR A 374 -15.52 25.56 19.72
C THR A 374 -14.43 26.34 19.00
N LYS A 375 -14.83 27.14 18.01
CA LYS A 375 -13.98 28.21 17.47
C LYS A 375 -13.96 29.38 18.44
N ILE A 376 -12.79 29.68 19.00
CA ILE A 376 -12.61 30.83 19.92
C ILE A 376 -12.36 32.11 19.12
N ASP A 377 -11.47 32.03 18.14
CA ASP A 377 -11.17 33.10 17.18
C ASP A 377 -10.61 32.51 15.88
N GLN A 378 -10.11 33.37 14.98
CA GLN A 378 -9.61 32.95 13.67
C GLN A 378 -8.48 31.91 13.75
N TYR A 379 -7.68 31.90 14.81
CA TYR A 379 -6.52 31.00 14.94
C TYR A 379 -6.51 30.27 16.29
N THR A 380 -7.68 30.06 16.89
CA THR A 380 -7.81 29.36 18.17
C THR A 380 -9.04 28.46 18.15
N VAL A 381 -8.81 27.16 18.37
CA VAL A 381 -9.86 26.13 18.49
C VAL A 381 -9.74 25.46 19.85
N GLN A 382 -10.89 25.14 20.43
CA GLN A 382 -10.99 24.44 21.70
C GLN A 382 -11.81 23.16 21.52
N PHE A 383 -11.34 22.08 22.15
CA PHE A 383 -12.03 20.80 22.25
C PHE A 383 -12.41 20.54 23.70
N GLN A 384 -13.63 20.06 23.92
CA GLN A 384 -14.16 19.67 25.22
C GLN A 384 -14.37 18.16 25.25
N LEU A 385 -13.61 17.47 26.10
CA LEU A 385 -13.69 16.02 26.26
C LEU A 385 -14.78 15.64 27.26
N LYS A 386 -15.35 14.44 27.06
CA LYS A 386 -16.27 13.76 27.98
C LYS A 386 -15.56 13.30 29.27
N GLU A 387 -14.28 12.98 29.15
CA GLU A 387 -13.42 12.50 30.25
C GLU A 387 -11.97 12.97 30.09
N ALA A 388 -11.19 12.90 31.17
CA ALA A 388 -9.77 13.22 31.13
C ALA A 388 -9.00 12.07 30.46
N ALA A 389 -8.55 12.29 29.23
CA ALA A 389 -7.93 11.24 28.41
C ALA A 389 -6.50 11.62 27.99
N PRO A 390 -5.43 11.02 28.57
CA PRO A 390 -4.06 11.28 28.14
C PRO A 390 -3.79 10.83 26.70
N ARG A 391 -4.65 9.93 26.16
CA ARG A 391 -4.62 9.44 24.77
C ARG A 391 -5.12 10.44 23.73
N PHE A 392 -5.75 11.56 24.12
CA PHE A 392 -6.34 12.51 23.16
C PHE A 392 -5.31 13.15 22.22
N LEU A 393 -4.17 13.64 22.73
CA LEU A 393 -3.14 14.26 21.88
C LEU A 393 -2.48 13.25 20.91
N PRO A 394 -2.12 12.02 21.34
CA PRO A 394 -1.71 10.95 20.43
C PRO A 394 -2.75 10.64 19.33
N ILE A 395 -4.04 10.59 19.66
CA ILE A 395 -5.12 10.38 18.68
C ILE A 395 -5.13 11.53 17.65
N MET A 396 -5.01 12.78 18.10
CA MET A 396 -4.94 13.97 17.23
C MET A 396 -3.69 14.01 16.33
N ALA A 397 -2.69 13.14 16.56
CA ALA A 397 -1.53 12.97 15.69
C ALA A 397 -1.74 11.93 14.57
N TYR A 398 -2.82 11.14 14.65
CA TYR A 398 -3.17 10.17 13.62
C TYR A 398 -3.71 10.85 12.36
N THR A 399 -3.62 10.19 11.21
CA THR A 399 -4.01 10.76 9.90
C THR A 399 -5.47 11.20 9.84
N ALA A 400 -6.37 10.60 10.63
CA ALA A 400 -7.76 11.05 10.73
C ALA A 400 -7.91 12.49 11.28
N GLY A 401 -6.94 12.97 12.06
CA GLY A 401 -6.87 14.33 12.60
C GLY A 401 -6.30 15.34 11.60
N SER A 402 -6.13 14.94 10.34
CA SER A 402 -5.65 15.80 9.26
C SER A 402 -6.60 16.95 9.00
N ILE A 403 -6.03 18.14 8.75
CA ILE A 403 -6.83 19.33 8.43
C ILE A 403 -7.04 19.42 6.91
N VAL A 404 -8.29 19.42 6.49
CA VAL A 404 -8.73 19.54 5.10
C VAL A 404 -9.29 20.93 4.81
N SER A 405 -9.19 21.39 3.56
CA SER A 405 -9.76 22.68 3.15
C SER A 405 -11.29 22.63 3.15
N LYS A 406 -11.92 23.40 4.04
CA LYS A 406 -13.39 23.49 4.12
C LYS A 406 -14.01 23.96 2.80
N ASP A 407 -13.44 25.00 2.22
CA ASP A 407 -13.96 25.60 0.98
C ASP A 407 -13.86 24.63 -0.19
N TRP A 408 -12.73 23.92 -0.31
CA TRP A 408 -12.56 22.94 -1.38
C TRP A 408 -13.50 21.75 -1.21
N VAL A 409 -13.60 21.15 -0.01
CA VAL A 409 -14.53 20.05 0.24
C VAL A 409 -15.98 20.48 0.01
N THR A 410 -16.33 21.72 0.38
CA THR A 410 -17.65 22.30 0.09
C THR A 410 -17.88 22.44 -1.41
N SER A 411 -16.88 22.88 -2.18
CA SER A 411 -16.98 23.01 -3.63
C SER A 411 -17.17 21.66 -4.34
N LYS A 412 -16.71 20.57 -3.72
CA LYS A 412 -16.91 19.18 -4.16
C LYS A 412 -18.27 18.60 -3.76
N GLY A 413 -19.13 19.39 -3.13
CA GLY A 413 -20.49 18.98 -2.73
C GLY A 413 -20.57 18.33 -1.35
N CYS A 414 -19.48 18.32 -0.58
CA CYS A 414 -19.38 17.62 0.70
C CYS A 414 -19.24 18.55 1.92
N GLY A 415 -19.72 19.79 1.79
CA GLY A 415 -19.69 20.78 2.88
C GLY A 415 -20.66 20.49 4.03
N TYR A 416 -21.58 19.55 3.85
CA TYR A 416 -22.57 19.15 4.86
C TYR A 416 -22.44 17.64 5.10
N PRO A 417 -21.65 17.22 6.10
CA PRO A 417 -21.49 15.81 6.42
C PRO A 417 -22.80 15.20 6.95
N ALA A 418 -22.94 13.89 6.78
CA ALA A 418 -24.04 13.11 7.32
C ALA A 418 -23.53 11.73 7.77
N GLU A 419 -24.18 11.16 8.77
CA GLU A 419 -23.83 9.86 9.34
C GLU A 419 -23.86 8.76 8.27
N GLY A 420 -22.76 8.00 8.19
CA GLY A 420 -22.59 6.90 7.25
C GLY A 420 -22.43 7.32 5.78
N VAL A 421 -22.37 8.62 5.47
CA VAL A 421 -22.30 9.12 4.09
C VAL A 421 -20.88 9.48 3.71
N GLN A 422 -20.30 8.71 2.77
CA GLN A 422 -19.00 8.98 2.16
C GLN A 422 -19.03 10.23 1.26
N CYS A 423 -17.88 10.90 1.14
CA CYS A 423 -17.69 11.94 0.12
C CYS A 423 -16.95 11.37 -1.10
N THR A 424 -17.71 10.73 -1.99
CA THR A 424 -17.17 10.09 -3.20
C THR A 424 -16.40 11.04 -4.12
N SER A 425 -16.68 12.35 -4.01
CA SER A 425 -16.07 13.41 -4.84
C SER A 425 -14.62 13.74 -4.47
N ILE A 426 -14.14 13.27 -3.31
CA ILE A 426 -12.75 13.51 -2.84
C ILE A 426 -11.98 12.22 -2.55
N GLU A 427 -12.58 11.04 -2.75
CA GLU A 427 -11.92 9.76 -2.48
C GLU A 427 -10.58 9.59 -3.21
N LYS A 428 -10.40 10.25 -4.34
CA LYS A 428 -9.20 10.17 -5.18
C LYS A 428 -8.44 11.49 -5.30
N GLU A 429 -8.79 12.49 -4.51
CA GLU A 429 -8.17 13.82 -4.57
C GLU A 429 -7.80 14.28 -3.16
N VAL A 430 -6.77 15.11 -3.07
CA VAL A 430 -6.29 15.68 -1.81
C VAL A 430 -6.29 17.20 -1.88
N MET A 431 -6.62 17.86 -0.77
CA MET A 431 -6.42 19.30 -0.61
C MET A 431 -5.97 19.60 0.80
N GLY A 432 -4.70 19.30 1.04
CA GLY A 432 -4.06 19.45 2.34
C GLY A 432 -3.04 20.58 2.39
N THR A 433 -2.33 20.65 3.49
CA THR A 433 -1.24 21.61 3.76
C THR A 433 0.14 20.95 3.71
N GLY A 434 0.18 19.64 3.46
CA GLY A 434 1.40 18.83 3.51
C GLY A 434 2.40 19.12 2.39
N PRO A 435 3.62 18.56 2.50
CA PRO A 435 4.72 18.83 1.58
C PRO A 435 4.49 18.32 0.16
N TYR A 436 3.56 17.41 -0.08
CA TYR A 436 3.30 16.87 -1.42
C TYR A 436 1.84 17.05 -1.85
N MET A 437 1.65 17.32 -3.13
CA MET A 437 0.36 17.46 -3.82
C MET A 437 0.12 16.21 -4.67
N MET A 438 -1.13 15.76 -4.76
CA MET A 438 -1.49 14.57 -5.55
C MET A 438 -2.49 14.83 -6.68
N ASN A 439 -3.14 16.00 -6.73
CA ASN A 439 -4.15 16.23 -7.77
C ASN A 439 -3.51 16.46 -9.14
N GLU A 440 -4.25 16.14 -10.19
CA GLU A 440 -3.81 16.22 -11.59
C GLU A 440 -3.36 17.63 -11.98
N ASP A 441 -4.07 18.65 -11.51
CA ASP A 441 -3.75 20.06 -11.73
C ASP A 441 -2.35 20.45 -11.22
N TYR A 442 -1.77 19.63 -10.34
CA TYR A 442 -0.47 19.80 -9.72
C TYR A 442 0.55 18.74 -10.16
N GLY A 443 0.25 17.95 -11.19
CA GLY A 443 1.15 16.94 -11.74
C GLY A 443 1.27 15.65 -10.90
N GLY A 444 0.39 15.46 -9.92
CA GLY A 444 0.21 14.19 -9.22
C GLY A 444 -0.98 13.40 -9.75
N LYS A 445 -1.15 12.15 -9.30
CA LYS A 445 -2.38 11.37 -9.49
C LYS A 445 -2.34 10.08 -8.67
N TRP A 446 -3.50 9.56 -8.29
CA TRP A 446 -3.66 8.15 -7.94
C TRP A 446 -4.32 7.40 -9.10
N VAL A 447 -3.63 6.36 -9.59
CA VAL A 447 -4.16 5.40 -10.55
C VAL A 447 -4.34 4.07 -9.82
N ALA A 448 -5.60 3.75 -9.53
CA ALA A 448 -5.98 2.60 -8.71
C ALA A 448 -5.37 1.30 -9.22
N GLU A 449 -4.88 0.50 -8.28
CA GLU A 449 -4.21 -0.78 -8.49
C GLU A 449 -2.86 -0.69 -9.23
N GLN A 450 -2.27 0.51 -9.32
CA GLN A 450 -1.03 0.72 -10.07
C GLN A 450 -0.02 1.60 -9.37
N TYR A 451 -0.37 2.87 -9.10
CA TYR A 451 0.54 3.77 -8.41
C TYR A 451 -0.13 5.05 -7.89
N VAL A 452 0.54 5.68 -6.94
CA VAL A 452 0.33 7.06 -6.52
C VAL A 452 1.55 7.89 -6.90
N LEU A 453 1.29 8.98 -7.61
CA LEU A 453 2.26 10.00 -8.01
C LEU A 453 1.99 11.27 -7.20
N MET A 454 3.01 11.75 -6.49
CA MET A 454 2.93 13.01 -5.74
C MET A 454 4.06 13.96 -6.14
N GLN A 455 3.74 15.25 -6.20
CA GLN A 455 4.70 16.34 -6.52
C GLN A 455 4.89 17.24 -5.32
N TYR A 456 6.11 17.71 -5.10
CA TYR A 456 6.41 18.63 -3.99
C TYR A 456 5.57 19.92 -4.10
N TYR A 457 5.09 20.44 -2.97
CA TYR A 457 4.36 21.71 -2.90
C TYR A 457 5.34 22.90 -2.80
N PRO A 458 5.50 23.75 -3.83
CA PRO A 458 6.56 24.78 -3.82
C PRO A 458 6.45 25.80 -2.69
N ASN A 459 5.22 26.08 -2.22
CA ASN A 459 4.94 27.03 -1.16
C ASN A 459 4.77 26.36 0.22
N TYR A 460 5.24 25.12 0.40
CA TYR A 460 5.16 24.44 1.68
C TYR A 460 5.80 25.28 2.80
N TRP A 461 5.05 25.49 3.89
CA TRP A 461 5.37 26.48 4.93
C TRP A 461 6.66 26.21 5.71
N ARG A 462 7.16 24.95 5.70
CA ARG A 462 8.47 24.61 6.27
C ARG A 462 9.65 24.82 5.32
N GLY A 463 9.38 25.17 4.06
CA GLY A 463 10.39 25.47 3.04
C GLY A 463 11.17 24.26 2.54
N TRP A 464 11.90 24.45 1.44
CA TRP A 464 12.64 23.40 0.72
C TRP A 464 14.15 23.60 0.70
N SER A 465 14.64 24.79 1.05
CA SER A 465 16.09 24.98 1.15
C SER A 465 16.67 24.14 2.28
N ASP A 466 17.92 23.71 2.12
CA ASP A 466 18.64 22.97 3.16
C ASP A 466 18.59 23.69 4.51
N SER A 467 18.69 25.02 4.54
CA SER A 467 18.62 25.81 5.78
C SER A 467 17.24 25.79 6.43
N GLU A 468 16.16 25.86 5.65
CA GLU A 468 14.80 25.80 6.19
C GLU A 468 14.50 24.41 6.73
N ARG A 469 14.80 23.37 5.94
CA ARG A 469 14.63 21.97 6.32
C ARG A 469 15.44 21.60 7.57
N GLN A 470 16.69 22.08 7.68
CA GLN A 470 17.52 21.90 8.87
C GLN A 470 16.94 22.57 10.12
N SER A 471 16.20 23.67 9.98
CA SER A 471 15.51 24.31 11.11
C SER A 471 14.40 23.44 11.71
N TYR A 472 13.88 22.48 10.93
CA TYR A 472 12.93 21.45 11.35
C TYR A 472 13.60 20.08 11.56
N GLY A 473 14.92 20.06 11.76
CA GLY A 473 15.68 18.86 12.13
C GLY A 473 16.05 17.94 10.96
N VAL A 474 15.69 18.26 9.71
CA VAL A 474 16.08 17.45 8.55
C VAL A 474 17.59 17.54 8.32
N THR A 475 18.26 16.39 8.29
CA THR A 475 19.74 16.32 8.18
C THR A 475 20.23 16.10 6.75
N ALA A 476 19.37 15.56 5.89
CA ALA A 476 19.68 15.33 4.49
C ALA A 476 19.77 16.63 3.69
N LYS A 477 20.68 16.67 2.70
CA LYS A 477 20.85 17.79 1.77
C LYS A 477 20.20 17.50 0.43
N GLY A 478 19.58 18.51 -0.17
CA GLY A 478 18.71 18.31 -1.33
C GLY A 478 17.41 17.60 -0.92
N PHE A 479 16.43 17.53 -1.82
CA PHE A 479 15.11 16.99 -1.51
C PHE A 479 14.52 16.25 -2.72
N ILE A 480 13.50 15.44 -2.44
CA ILE A 480 12.71 14.70 -3.44
C ILE A 480 11.59 15.59 -3.97
N GLU A 481 11.57 15.80 -5.28
CA GLU A 481 10.55 16.59 -5.99
C GLU A 481 9.33 15.73 -6.35
N THR A 482 9.54 14.48 -6.73
CA THR A 482 8.47 13.57 -7.13
C THR A 482 8.55 12.27 -6.34
N VAL A 483 7.41 11.78 -5.86
CA VAL A 483 7.29 10.47 -5.21
C VAL A 483 6.40 9.58 -6.07
N VAL A 484 6.86 8.37 -6.34
CA VAL A 484 6.11 7.32 -7.04
C VAL A 484 5.97 6.13 -6.12
N ILE A 485 4.76 5.83 -5.69
CA ILE A 485 4.42 4.63 -4.91
C ILE A 485 3.76 3.66 -5.88
N LYS A 486 4.48 2.64 -6.35
CA LYS A 486 3.95 1.61 -7.26
C LYS A 486 3.36 0.44 -6.47
N LYS A 487 2.33 -0.18 -7.02
CA LYS A 487 1.79 -1.47 -6.62
C LYS A 487 2.33 -2.56 -7.55
N ASN A 488 2.86 -3.63 -6.97
CA ASN A 488 3.29 -4.83 -7.69
C ASN A 488 3.21 -6.01 -6.72
N ASN A 489 2.35 -6.99 -7.01
CA ASN A 489 2.12 -8.13 -6.13
C ASN A 489 3.21 -9.21 -6.26
N ASP A 490 4.04 -9.19 -7.32
CA ASP A 490 5.12 -10.17 -7.53
C ASP A 490 6.42 -9.79 -6.79
N GLN A 491 6.83 -10.62 -5.82
CA GLN A 491 8.04 -10.39 -5.03
C GLN A 491 9.33 -10.37 -5.87
N SER A 492 9.44 -11.23 -6.89
CA SER A 492 10.62 -11.28 -7.76
C SER A 492 10.74 -10.04 -8.63
N ALA A 493 9.63 -9.54 -9.16
CA ALA A 493 9.59 -8.29 -9.93
C ALA A 493 9.94 -7.08 -9.07
N ARG A 494 9.44 -7.02 -7.83
CA ARG A 494 9.87 -5.97 -6.87
C ARG A 494 11.38 -5.99 -6.66
N LEU A 495 11.96 -7.17 -6.43
CA LEU A 495 13.41 -7.30 -6.29
C LEU A 495 14.17 -6.93 -7.57
N LEU A 496 13.65 -7.23 -8.75
CA LEU A 496 14.24 -6.82 -10.02
C LEU A 496 14.26 -5.29 -10.17
N GLU A 497 13.18 -4.60 -9.80
CA GLU A 497 13.14 -3.13 -9.80
C GLU A 497 14.13 -2.53 -8.79
N LEU A 498 14.26 -3.13 -7.60
CA LEU A 498 15.29 -2.74 -6.62
C LEU A 498 16.69 -2.96 -7.19
N ARG A 499 16.98 -4.15 -7.72
CA ARG A 499 18.30 -4.52 -8.23
C ARG A 499 18.76 -3.59 -9.36
N SER A 500 17.85 -3.30 -10.30
CA SER A 500 18.10 -2.44 -11.47
C SER A 500 18.17 -0.94 -11.15
N GLY A 501 17.73 -0.50 -9.97
CA GLY A 501 17.71 0.92 -9.58
C GLY A 501 16.44 1.66 -10.01
N ASN A 502 15.47 0.96 -10.62
CA ASN A 502 14.15 1.51 -10.96
C ASN A 502 13.27 1.77 -9.73
N ALA A 503 13.58 1.13 -8.60
CA ALA A 503 13.00 1.40 -7.30
C ALA A 503 14.09 1.70 -6.27
N ASP A 504 13.85 2.72 -5.45
CA ASP A 504 14.71 3.10 -4.33
C ASP A 504 14.47 2.21 -3.11
N SER A 505 13.22 1.79 -2.88
CA SER A 505 12.83 0.80 -1.87
C SER A 505 11.73 -0.11 -2.38
N VAL A 506 11.66 -1.32 -1.86
CA VAL A 506 10.52 -2.22 -2.12
C VAL A 506 10.09 -2.95 -0.86
N TYR A 507 8.84 -3.38 -0.81
CA TYR A 507 8.40 -4.37 0.18
C TYR A 507 9.08 -5.71 -0.13
N VAL A 508 9.93 -6.17 0.79
CA VAL A 508 10.66 -7.44 0.69
C VAL A 508 10.14 -8.37 1.77
N GLN A 509 9.60 -9.51 1.37
CA GLN A 509 9.20 -10.56 2.32
C GLN A 509 10.44 -11.17 3.02
N PRO A 510 10.32 -11.69 4.27
CA PRO A 510 11.45 -12.18 5.06
C PRO A 510 12.35 -13.18 4.34
N THR A 511 11.77 -14.14 3.63
CA THR A 511 12.48 -15.19 2.87
C THR A 511 13.33 -14.66 1.71
N PHE A 512 13.09 -13.43 1.28
CA PHE A 512 13.79 -12.75 0.18
C PHE A 512 14.80 -11.71 0.67
N VAL A 513 14.92 -11.50 1.98
CA VAL A 513 15.87 -10.52 2.55
C VAL A 513 17.29 -10.88 2.15
N ASP A 514 17.70 -12.14 2.33
CA ASP A 514 19.07 -12.56 2.04
C ASP A 514 19.43 -12.39 0.56
N GLU A 515 18.48 -12.64 -0.34
CA GLU A 515 18.65 -12.36 -1.78
C GLU A 515 18.87 -10.86 -2.03
N ALA A 516 18.00 -10.01 -1.48
CA ALA A 516 18.09 -8.57 -1.66
C ALA A 516 19.42 -8.00 -1.14
N LEU A 517 19.96 -8.57 -0.06
CA LEU A 517 21.26 -8.18 0.50
C LEU A 517 22.46 -8.58 -0.36
N THR A 518 22.27 -9.43 -1.38
CA THR A 518 23.33 -9.72 -2.37
C THR A 518 23.49 -8.62 -3.42
N TYR A 519 22.54 -7.68 -3.51
CA TYR A 519 22.55 -6.64 -4.52
C TYR A 519 23.48 -5.49 -4.15
N ASP A 520 24.01 -4.83 -5.18
CA ASP A 520 24.84 -3.65 -5.01
C ASP A 520 24.02 -2.46 -4.46
N ASN A 521 24.71 -1.62 -3.68
CA ASN A 521 24.22 -0.33 -3.20
C ASN A 521 22.97 -0.43 -2.31
N ILE A 522 22.91 -1.45 -1.44
CA ILE A 522 21.82 -1.66 -0.49
C ILE A 522 22.21 -1.16 0.91
N ASP A 523 21.37 -0.31 1.49
CA ASP A 523 21.36 0.00 2.92
C ASP A 523 20.30 -0.88 3.62
N TYR A 524 20.75 -1.61 4.63
CA TYR A 524 19.92 -2.53 5.41
C TYR A 524 19.93 -2.14 6.88
N LYS A 525 18.73 -1.94 7.44
CA LYS A 525 18.54 -1.61 8.85
C LYS A 525 17.69 -2.68 9.52
N SER A 526 18.27 -3.36 10.50
CA SER A 526 17.66 -4.42 11.28
C SER A 526 18.50 -4.72 12.54
N PRO A 527 17.91 -5.17 13.67
CA PRO A 527 16.46 -5.22 13.91
C PRO A 527 15.89 -3.82 14.17
N LEU A 528 14.65 -3.59 13.75
CA LEU A 528 13.87 -2.39 14.10
C LEU A 528 12.69 -2.80 14.98
N PRO A 529 12.35 -2.00 16.02
CA PRO A 529 11.19 -2.28 16.85
C PRO A 529 9.90 -2.13 16.04
N SER A 530 8.84 -2.81 16.45
CA SER A 530 7.56 -2.80 15.75
C SER A 530 6.40 -2.82 16.73
N MET A 531 5.40 -1.98 16.49
CA MET A 531 4.08 -2.06 17.13
C MET A 531 3.05 -2.52 16.08
N THR A 532 3.37 -3.62 15.41
CA THR A 532 2.46 -4.31 14.50
C THR A 532 2.13 -5.68 15.07
N MET A 533 0.87 -6.07 15.01
CA MET A 533 0.39 -7.39 15.42
C MET A 533 -0.19 -8.07 14.19
N ILE A 534 0.16 -9.35 13.97
CA ILE A 534 -0.43 -10.16 12.91
C ILE A 534 -1.25 -11.27 13.55
N GLN A 535 -2.50 -11.40 13.10
CA GLN A 535 -3.48 -12.30 13.71
C GLN A 535 -4.33 -13.00 12.64
N ILE A 536 -4.84 -14.17 12.99
CA ILE A 536 -5.98 -14.79 12.29
C ILE A 536 -7.23 -14.52 13.14
N SER A 537 -8.27 -13.98 12.51
CA SER A 537 -9.51 -13.59 13.19
C SER A 537 -10.68 -14.45 12.74
N PHE A 538 -11.57 -14.70 13.69
CA PHE A 538 -12.77 -15.50 13.49
C PHE A 538 -13.99 -14.60 13.39
N ASN A 539 -14.79 -14.74 12.33
CA ASN A 539 -16.05 -14.02 12.21
C ASN A 539 -17.19 -14.83 12.86
N HIS A 540 -17.79 -14.28 13.93
CA HIS A 540 -18.83 -14.92 14.72
C HIS A 540 -20.24 -14.67 14.14
N ASP A 541 -20.37 -13.78 13.15
CA ASP A 541 -21.62 -13.40 12.49
C ASP A 541 -21.39 -13.23 10.98
N ILE A 542 -21.22 -14.37 10.30
CA ILE A 542 -20.85 -14.49 8.89
C ILE A 542 -22.07 -14.23 8.02
N ALA A 543 -22.05 -13.09 7.32
CA ALA A 543 -23.03 -12.76 6.30
C ALA A 543 -22.79 -13.60 5.02
N ASN A 544 -23.87 -13.95 4.32
CA ASN A 544 -23.80 -14.70 3.05
C ASN A 544 -22.95 -15.99 3.13
N HIS A 545 -23.01 -16.68 4.27
CA HIS A 545 -22.17 -17.85 4.59
C HIS A 545 -22.34 -19.05 3.65
N GLU A 546 -23.42 -19.12 2.85
CA GLU A 546 -23.70 -20.27 2.00
C GLU A 546 -22.58 -20.53 0.99
N GLY A 547 -21.84 -21.61 1.21
CA GLY A 547 -20.71 -22.01 0.38
C GLY A 547 -19.34 -21.66 0.96
N SER A 548 -19.26 -20.76 1.94
CA SER A 548 -18.01 -20.34 2.60
C SER A 548 -17.91 -20.79 4.06
N ALA A 549 -19.03 -21.14 4.73
CA ALA A 549 -19.03 -21.70 6.07
C ALA A 549 -20.24 -22.62 6.34
N PRO A 550 -20.18 -23.51 7.36
CA PRO A 550 -21.28 -24.43 7.68
C PRO A 550 -22.53 -23.76 8.26
N SER A 551 -22.35 -22.63 8.95
CA SER A 551 -23.41 -21.78 9.50
C SER A 551 -22.90 -20.35 9.65
N SER A 552 -23.82 -19.39 9.74
CA SER A 552 -23.48 -17.97 9.95
C SER A 552 -22.79 -17.70 11.29
N ASP A 553 -22.98 -18.58 12.27
CA ASP A 553 -22.47 -18.44 13.64
C ASP A 553 -21.41 -19.49 14.00
N PHE A 554 -20.77 -20.11 12.99
CA PHE A 554 -19.86 -21.25 13.19
C PHE A 554 -18.76 -20.95 14.23
N PHE A 555 -18.16 -19.77 14.16
CA PHE A 555 -17.13 -19.34 15.10
C PHE A 555 -17.66 -18.71 16.40
N ALA A 556 -18.97 -18.60 16.60
CA ALA A 556 -19.52 -18.18 17.91
C ALA A 556 -19.23 -19.22 19.01
N ASN A 557 -19.04 -20.50 18.63
CA ASN A 557 -18.66 -21.57 19.55
C ASN A 557 -17.18 -21.47 19.97
N GLU A 558 -16.94 -21.27 21.27
CA GLU A 558 -15.60 -21.13 21.85
C GLU A 558 -14.72 -22.37 21.66
N ASP A 559 -15.28 -23.59 21.73
CA ASP A 559 -14.53 -24.81 21.50
C ASP A 559 -14.10 -24.97 20.04
N VAL A 560 -14.86 -24.43 19.07
CA VAL A 560 -14.39 -24.35 17.68
C VAL A 560 -13.14 -23.48 17.63
N ARG A 561 -13.20 -22.25 18.15
CA ARG A 561 -12.07 -21.31 18.12
C ARG A 561 -10.84 -21.86 18.84
N LYS A 562 -10.99 -22.45 20.02
CA LYS A 562 -9.91 -23.14 20.74
C LYS A 562 -9.29 -24.26 19.92
N GLY A 563 -10.12 -25.05 19.22
CA GLY A 563 -9.66 -26.05 18.27
C GLY A 563 -8.69 -25.47 17.24
N PHE A 564 -9.06 -24.35 16.61
CA PHE A 564 -8.22 -23.64 15.65
C PHE A 564 -6.95 -23.05 16.30
N CYS A 565 -7.03 -22.44 17.48
CA CYS A 565 -5.87 -21.87 18.18
C CYS A 565 -4.80 -22.94 18.53
N TYR A 566 -5.22 -24.12 18.97
CA TYR A 566 -4.30 -25.24 19.26
C TYR A 566 -3.75 -25.93 17.99
N SER A 567 -4.36 -25.68 16.82
CA SER A 567 -3.92 -26.22 15.53
C SER A 567 -2.84 -25.41 14.82
N PHE A 568 -2.57 -24.16 15.22
CA PHE A 568 -1.57 -23.34 14.53
C PHE A 568 -0.14 -23.66 14.99
N ASP A 569 0.76 -24.00 14.06
CA ASP A 569 2.18 -24.29 14.34
C ASP A 569 3.03 -23.02 14.37
N TYR A 570 3.01 -22.34 15.52
CA TYR A 570 3.72 -21.07 15.74
C TYR A 570 5.23 -21.18 15.50
N ASP A 571 5.86 -22.27 15.94
CA ASP A 571 7.31 -22.44 15.83
C ASP A 571 7.72 -22.62 14.37
N THR A 572 7.03 -23.47 13.60
CA THR A 572 7.31 -23.62 12.17
C THR A 572 7.04 -22.32 11.42
N PHE A 573 5.95 -21.60 11.73
CA PHE A 573 5.69 -20.30 11.10
C PHE A 573 6.83 -19.31 11.37
N ILE A 574 7.24 -19.16 12.63
CA ILE A 574 8.30 -18.21 13.02
C ILE A 574 9.65 -18.59 12.40
N ASN A 575 10.01 -19.87 12.44
CA ASN A 575 11.32 -20.34 11.99
C ASN A 575 11.44 -20.40 10.47
N ASP A 576 10.42 -20.90 9.79
CA ASP A 576 10.52 -21.30 8.38
C ASP A 576 9.83 -20.29 7.43
N VAL A 577 8.74 -19.64 7.85
CA VAL A 577 7.99 -18.70 7.00
C VAL A 577 8.52 -17.27 7.12
N ILE A 578 8.83 -16.81 8.33
CA ILE A 578 9.36 -15.46 8.57
C ILE A 578 10.85 -15.43 8.94
N ASP A 579 11.54 -16.58 8.85
CA ASP A 579 12.98 -16.73 9.09
C ASP A 579 13.45 -16.03 10.37
N ASN A 580 12.81 -16.38 11.49
CA ASN A 580 13.07 -15.88 12.84
C ASN A 580 12.90 -14.36 13.03
N ARG A 581 12.24 -13.65 12.10
CA ARG A 581 12.01 -12.19 12.18
C ARG A 581 10.70 -11.83 12.89
N GLY A 582 10.46 -12.43 14.05
CA GLY A 582 9.29 -12.14 14.87
C GLY A 582 9.21 -12.99 16.11
N GLN A 583 8.18 -12.73 16.92
CA GLN A 583 7.88 -13.49 18.13
C GLN A 583 6.38 -13.76 18.25
N GLN A 584 6.02 -14.89 18.87
CA GLN A 584 4.64 -15.17 19.23
C GLN A 584 4.16 -14.16 20.28
N PRO A 585 3.02 -13.47 20.09
CA PRO A 585 2.54 -12.50 21.04
C PRO A 585 1.93 -13.17 22.28
N ARG A 586 1.75 -12.39 23.35
CA ARG A 586 1.22 -12.85 24.66
C ARG A 586 -0.20 -12.35 24.94
N GLY A 587 -0.94 -12.05 23.86
CA GLY A 587 -2.24 -11.39 23.90
C GLY A 587 -2.28 -10.20 22.93
N PRO A 588 -3.25 -9.28 23.10
CA PRO A 588 -3.51 -8.19 22.16
C PRO A 588 -2.48 -7.06 22.19
N ILE A 589 -1.79 -6.86 23.32
CA ILE A 589 -0.87 -5.74 23.50
C ILE A 589 0.53 -6.11 22.99
N PRO A 590 1.14 -5.35 22.08
CA PRO A 590 2.47 -5.63 21.54
C PRO A 590 3.59 -5.36 22.55
N ASP A 591 4.70 -6.08 22.42
CA ASP A 591 5.94 -5.78 23.13
C ASP A 591 6.43 -4.37 22.78
N GLY A 592 6.94 -3.65 23.77
CA GLY A 592 7.32 -2.24 23.69
C GLY A 592 6.22 -1.25 24.11
N MET A 593 5.01 -1.73 24.43
CA MET A 593 3.89 -0.90 24.88
C MET A 593 3.56 -1.14 26.37
N LEU A 594 2.96 -0.14 27.03
CA LEU A 594 2.41 -0.29 28.38
C LEU A 594 1.43 -1.49 28.43
N GLY A 595 1.42 -2.28 29.50
CA GLY A 595 0.50 -3.41 29.63
C GLY A 595 0.90 -4.70 28.87
N TYR A 596 2.02 -4.71 28.14
CA TYR A 596 2.60 -5.95 27.64
C TYR A 596 3.08 -6.84 28.79
N ASN A 597 2.63 -8.11 28.82
CA ASN A 597 3.06 -9.11 29.79
C ASN A 597 3.96 -10.17 29.12
N PRO A 598 5.28 -10.19 29.36
CA PRO A 598 6.16 -11.23 28.80
C PRO A 598 5.87 -12.63 29.35
N ASN A 599 5.14 -12.74 30.47
CA ASN A 599 4.70 -14.01 31.06
C ASN A 599 3.19 -14.25 30.86
N GLY A 600 2.56 -13.50 29.95
CA GLY A 600 1.15 -13.62 29.64
C GLY A 600 0.80 -14.97 28.99
N PRO A 601 -0.51 -15.25 28.86
CA PRO A 601 -0.99 -16.50 28.33
C PRO A 601 -0.64 -16.64 26.85
N GLN A 602 -0.54 -17.89 26.37
CA GLN A 602 -0.29 -18.18 24.96
C GLN A 602 -0.85 -19.56 24.62
N TYR A 603 -1.36 -19.71 23.40
CA TYR A 603 -1.66 -21.02 22.83
C TYR A 603 -0.36 -21.71 22.39
N THR A 604 -0.37 -23.04 22.43
CA THR A 604 0.72 -23.87 21.92
C THR A 604 0.20 -24.77 20.82
N TYR A 605 1.03 -25.16 19.87
CA TYR A 605 0.66 -26.17 18.89
C TYR A 605 0.47 -27.53 19.57
N ASP A 606 -0.78 -27.97 19.73
CA ASP A 606 -1.17 -29.22 20.38
C ASP A 606 -2.42 -29.81 19.71
N LEU A 607 -2.18 -30.68 18.74
CA LEU A 607 -3.23 -31.37 17.99
C LEU A 607 -4.13 -32.26 18.87
N SER A 608 -3.67 -32.70 20.04
CA SER A 608 -4.52 -33.49 20.96
C SER A 608 -5.53 -32.60 21.67
N MET A 609 -5.12 -31.39 22.06
CA MET A 609 -6.03 -30.36 22.58
C MET A 609 -6.99 -29.88 21.51
N ALA A 610 -6.51 -29.66 20.27
CA ALA A 610 -7.36 -29.30 19.15
C ALA A 610 -8.46 -30.35 18.90
N GLU A 611 -8.10 -31.65 18.85
CA GLU A 611 -9.06 -32.74 18.73
C GLU A 611 -10.09 -32.74 19.87
N MET A 612 -9.65 -32.57 21.12
CA MET A 612 -10.56 -32.52 22.27
C MET A 612 -11.60 -31.41 22.09
N HIS A 613 -11.18 -30.21 21.72
CA HIS A 613 -12.06 -29.07 21.52
C HIS A 613 -13.01 -29.25 20.32
N PHE A 614 -12.53 -29.75 19.18
CA PHE A 614 -13.41 -30.07 18.05
C PHE A 614 -14.45 -31.16 18.37
N ARG A 615 -14.14 -32.09 19.28
CA ARG A 615 -15.12 -33.08 19.78
C ARG A 615 -16.16 -32.43 20.69
N GLU A 616 -15.75 -31.57 21.61
CA GLU A 616 -16.66 -30.85 22.51
C GLU A 616 -17.59 -29.91 21.73
N ALA A 617 -17.06 -29.24 20.69
CA ALA A 617 -17.83 -28.44 19.75
C ALA A 617 -18.84 -29.25 18.93
N GLY A 618 -18.76 -30.58 18.93
CA GLY A 618 -19.66 -31.47 18.20
C GLY A 618 -19.41 -31.55 16.69
N VAL A 619 -18.31 -30.97 16.19
CA VAL A 619 -17.99 -30.95 14.74
C VAL A 619 -17.20 -32.15 14.27
N TRP A 620 -16.60 -32.93 15.19
CA TRP A 620 -15.72 -34.06 14.85
C TRP A 620 -16.35 -35.09 13.91
N ASP A 621 -17.62 -35.44 14.13
CA ASP A 621 -18.31 -36.45 13.34
C ASP A 621 -18.99 -35.88 12.09
N THR A 622 -19.40 -34.61 12.11
CA THR A 622 -20.06 -33.95 10.97
C THR A 622 -19.08 -33.42 9.94
N GLY A 623 -17.90 -32.97 10.38
CA GLY A 623 -16.98 -32.19 9.54
C GLY A 623 -17.41 -30.73 9.38
N PHE A 624 -16.61 -29.99 8.64
CA PHE A 624 -16.88 -28.62 8.18
C PHE A 624 -16.03 -28.31 6.94
N SER A 625 -16.48 -27.33 6.15
CA SER A 625 -15.70 -26.68 5.11
C SER A 625 -15.79 -25.17 5.37
N ILE A 626 -14.64 -24.48 5.35
CA ILE A 626 -14.51 -23.05 5.67
C ILE A 626 -13.59 -22.37 4.65
N ASP A 627 -14.02 -21.24 4.12
CA ASP A 627 -13.12 -20.38 3.36
C ASP A 627 -12.25 -19.53 4.31
N ALA A 628 -10.95 -19.47 4.02
CA ALA A 628 -9.97 -18.64 4.70
C ALA A 628 -9.34 -17.61 3.75
N TYR A 629 -9.32 -16.34 4.13
CA TYR A 629 -8.93 -15.26 3.22
C TYR A 629 -7.63 -14.55 3.62
N TYR A 630 -6.86 -14.15 2.62
CA TYR A 630 -5.74 -13.23 2.74
C TYR A 630 -5.76 -12.20 1.60
N ASN A 631 -4.96 -11.13 1.71
CA ASN A 631 -4.79 -10.18 0.62
C ASN A 631 -3.66 -10.61 -0.33
N LEU A 632 -3.87 -10.45 -1.64
CA LEU A 632 -2.89 -10.79 -2.66
C LEU A 632 -1.57 -10.00 -2.49
N GLY A 633 -0.47 -10.62 -2.93
CA GLY A 633 0.90 -10.10 -2.75
C GLY A 633 1.53 -10.39 -1.37
N ASN A 634 0.77 -10.99 -0.44
CA ASN A 634 1.23 -11.32 0.90
C ASN A 634 1.38 -12.83 1.13
N ASP A 635 2.45 -13.41 0.59
CA ASP A 635 2.70 -14.86 0.68
C ASP A 635 2.90 -15.32 2.13
N ILE A 636 3.34 -14.44 3.03
CA ILE A 636 3.44 -14.76 4.47
C ILE A 636 2.06 -15.10 5.05
N ARG A 637 1.01 -14.39 4.63
CA ARG A 637 -0.37 -14.67 5.07
C ARG A 637 -0.91 -15.95 4.43
N LEU A 638 -0.60 -16.17 3.15
CA LEU A 638 -0.93 -17.41 2.45
C LEU A 638 -0.30 -18.63 3.17
N GLU A 639 1.01 -18.61 3.40
CA GLU A 639 1.74 -19.69 4.08
C GLU A 639 1.25 -19.92 5.51
N GLY A 640 0.87 -18.86 6.22
CA GLY A 640 0.24 -18.97 7.54
C GLY A 640 -1.10 -19.71 7.51
N LEU A 641 -1.96 -19.37 6.54
CA LEU A 641 -3.24 -20.06 6.36
C LEU A 641 -3.05 -21.50 5.86
N LEU A 642 -2.09 -21.76 4.96
CA LEU A 642 -1.75 -23.11 4.49
C LEU A 642 -1.25 -23.98 5.63
N LEU A 643 -0.46 -23.43 6.55
CA LEU A 643 0.01 -24.16 7.73
C LEU A 643 -1.16 -24.56 8.64
N LEU A 644 -2.12 -23.67 8.83
CA LEU A 644 -3.34 -23.92 9.60
C LEU A 644 -4.25 -24.96 8.92
N GLU A 645 -4.50 -24.82 7.62
CA GLU A 645 -5.24 -25.78 6.79
C GLU A 645 -4.64 -27.18 6.94
N ASN A 646 -3.34 -27.33 6.64
CA ASN A 646 -2.65 -28.61 6.71
C ASN A 646 -2.78 -29.27 8.10
N ALA A 647 -2.65 -28.48 9.17
CA ALA A 647 -2.79 -28.99 10.53
C ALA A 647 -4.22 -29.47 10.82
N ILE A 648 -5.24 -28.68 10.47
CA ILE A 648 -6.65 -28.99 10.72
C ILE A 648 -7.11 -30.20 9.89
N GLU A 649 -6.81 -30.25 8.60
CA GLU A 649 -7.20 -31.36 7.73
C GLU A 649 -6.49 -32.67 8.11
N SER A 650 -5.30 -32.60 8.71
CA SER A 650 -4.60 -33.78 9.23
C SER A 650 -5.31 -34.45 10.41
N LEU A 651 -6.11 -33.69 11.18
CA LEU A 651 -6.86 -34.21 12.32
C LEU A 651 -8.03 -35.09 11.87
N ASN A 652 -8.71 -34.71 10.79
CA ASN A 652 -9.92 -35.37 10.35
C ASN A 652 -10.17 -35.13 8.85
N PRO A 653 -10.36 -36.18 8.02
CA PRO A 653 -10.59 -36.04 6.58
C PRO A 653 -11.95 -35.42 6.20
N LYS A 654 -12.73 -34.96 7.17
CA LYS A 654 -13.98 -34.21 6.97
C LYS A 654 -13.84 -32.73 7.31
N PHE A 655 -12.68 -32.32 7.78
CA PHE A 655 -12.34 -30.90 7.91
C PHE A 655 -11.67 -30.49 6.61
N ASP A 656 -12.04 -29.31 6.15
CA ASP A 656 -11.67 -28.77 4.85
C ASP A 656 -11.55 -27.24 5.01
N ILE A 657 -10.44 -26.66 4.59
CA ILE A 657 -10.23 -25.21 4.59
C ILE A 657 -9.80 -24.76 3.21
N GLU A 658 -10.60 -23.92 2.55
CA GLU A 658 -10.27 -23.41 1.22
C GLU A 658 -9.65 -22.01 1.32
N ILE A 659 -8.41 -21.85 0.87
CA ILE A 659 -7.69 -20.57 0.97
C ILE A 659 -7.93 -19.70 -0.28
N GLN A 660 -8.38 -18.47 -0.04
CA GLN A 660 -8.73 -17.49 -1.09
C GLN A 660 -7.91 -16.21 -0.94
N GLY A 661 -7.37 -15.72 -2.06
CA GLY A 661 -6.67 -14.43 -2.15
C GLY A 661 -7.56 -13.36 -2.78
N LEU A 662 -7.63 -12.17 -2.17
CA LEU A 662 -8.38 -11.02 -2.70
C LEU A 662 -7.48 -9.80 -2.88
N GLU A 663 -7.77 -8.95 -3.87
CA GLU A 663 -7.14 -7.62 -3.95
C GLU A 663 -7.51 -6.77 -2.73
N TRP A 664 -6.59 -5.91 -2.30
CA TRP A 664 -6.67 -5.23 -1.01
C TRP A 664 -7.98 -4.44 -0.79
N PRO A 665 -8.46 -3.60 -1.74
CA PRO A 665 -9.72 -2.89 -1.56
C PRO A 665 -10.92 -3.82 -1.40
N LEU A 666 -11.00 -4.88 -2.22
CA LEU A 666 -12.09 -5.88 -2.16
C LEU A 666 -12.04 -6.70 -0.87
N PHE A 667 -10.85 -7.05 -0.39
CA PHE A 667 -10.66 -7.70 0.89
C PHE A 667 -11.26 -6.86 2.03
N LEU A 668 -10.97 -5.55 2.05
CA LEU A 668 -11.51 -4.63 3.06
C LEU A 668 -13.04 -4.46 2.95
N ASP A 669 -13.59 -4.45 1.73
CA ASP A 669 -15.05 -4.36 1.55
C ASP A 669 -15.76 -5.59 2.08
N LYS A 670 -15.26 -6.80 1.76
CA LYS A 670 -15.83 -8.05 2.27
C LYS A 670 -15.68 -8.22 3.78
N LEU A 671 -14.64 -7.63 4.40
CA LEU A 671 -14.55 -7.54 5.85
C LEU A 671 -15.68 -6.68 6.43
N LYS A 672 -15.91 -5.48 5.88
CA LYS A 672 -16.97 -4.56 6.35
C LYS A 672 -18.38 -5.13 6.17
N THR A 673 -18.61 -5.96 5.15
CA THR A 673 -19.89 -6.66 4.96
C THR A 673 -20.00 -7.98 5.73
N ARG A 674 -18.97 -8.34 6.53
CA ARG A 674 -18.88 -9.58 7.32
C ARG A 674 -19.02 -10.86 6.50
N GLU A 675 -18.59 -10.85 5.24
CA GLU A 675 -18.68 -12.01 4.34
C GLU A 675 -17.54 -13.01 4.49
N ILE A 676 -16.49 -12.65 5.24
CA ILE A 676 -15.27 -13.44 5.39
C ILE A 676 -15.34 -14.26 6.69
N PRO A 677 -15.35 -15.61 6.63
CA PRO A 677 -15.42 -16.46 7.83
C PRO A 677 -14.15 -16.43 8.68
N LEU A 678 -13.00 -16.60 8.03
CA LEU A 678 -11.69 -16.72 8.65
C LEU A 678 -10.69 -15.91 7.82
N PHE A 679 -9.83 -15.13 8.45
CA PHE A 679 -8.83 -14.36 7.70
C PHE A 679 -7.59 -14.03 8.50
N MET A 680 -6.46 -13.91 7.80
CA MET A 680 -5.20 -13.43 8.36
C MET A 680 -4.98 -11.96 8.00
N LEU A 681 -4.77 -11.11 9.01
CA LEU A 681 -4.58 -9.67 8.84
C LEU A 681 -3.54 -9.16 9.83
N GLY A 682 -3.15 -7.90 9.68
CA GLY A 682 -2.27 -7.22 10.62
C GLY A 682 -2.78 -5.84 10.98
N TRP A 683 -2.36 -5.37 12.14
CA TRP A 683 -2.67 -4.05 12.68
C TRP A 683 -1.40 -3.35 13.11
N GLY A 684 -1.15 -2.16 12.57
CA GLY A 684 -0.13 -1.25 13.07
C GLY A 684 -0.74 -0.26 14.05
N ALA A 685 0.04 0.20 15.03
CA ALA A 685 -0.46 1.17 16.00
C ALA A 685 -0.80 2.53 15.34
N ASP A 686 -2.00 3.04 15.62
CA ASP A 686 -2.51 4.35 15.21
C ASP A 686 -2.07 5.43 16.18
N TYR A 687 -1.99 5.07 17.47
CA TYR A 687 -1.40 5.89 18.53
C TYR A 687 -0.76 5.04 19.62
N SER A 688 0.17 5.64 20.36
CA SER A 688 1.02 4.95 21.35
C SER A 688 0.32 4.78 22.71
N ASP A 689 -0.75 3.99 22.77
CA ASP A 689 -1.43 3.60 24.01
C ASP A 689 -2.06 2.20 23.88
N PRO A 690 -2.13 1.38 24.95
CA PRO A 690 -2.61 -0.01 24.84
C PRO A 690 -4.09 -0.10 24.48
N HIS A 691 -4.85 0.97 24.74
CA HIS A 691 -6.21 1.13 24.25
C HIS A 691 -6.30 0.95 22.73
N ASN A 692 -5.26 1.33 21.96
CA ASN A 692 -5.21 1.16 20.51
C ASN A 692 -5.15 -0.30 20.04
N PHE A 693 -5.00 -1.26 20.96
CA PHE A 693 -5.07 -2.68 20.66
C PHE A 693 -6.23 -3.34 21.40
N ALA A 694 -6.39 -3.07 22.70
CA ALA A 694 -7.46 -3.67 23.48
C ALA A 694 -8.85 -3.31 22.93
N HIS A 695 -9.13 -2.02 22.73
CA HIS A 695 -10.45 -1.57 22.26
C HIS A 695 -10.79 -2.05 20.85
N PRO A 696 -10.00 -1.76 19.80
CA PRO A 696 -10.40 -2.10 18.44
C PRO A 696 -10.48 -3.61 18.21
N PHE A 697 -9.73 -4.45 18.94
CA PHE A 697 -9.81 -5.89 18.77
C PHE A 697 -10.88 -6.56 19.63
N LEU A 698 -11.09 -6.09 20.86
CA LEU A 698 -11.77 -6.87 21.88
C LEU A 698 -13.07 -6.25 22.39
N HIS A 699 -13.24 -4.93 22.27
CA HIS A 699 -14.48 -4.30 22.70
C HIS A 699 -15.61 -4.64 21.73
N GLY A 700 -16.62 -5.35 22.21
CA GLY A 700 -17.70 -5.92 21.39
C GLY A 700 -18.61 -4.88 20.75
N ALA A 701 -19.12 -3.96 21.56
CA ALA A 701 -20.09 -2.97 21.09
C ALA A 701 -19.47 -1.88 20.18
N GLU A 702 -18.29 -1.37 20.53
CA GLU A 702 -17.69 -0.18 19.90
C GLU A 702 -16.31 -0.42 19.28
N GLY A 703 -15.66 -1.55 19.58
CA GLY A 703 -14.37 -1.91 19.01
C GLY A 703 -14.47 -2.19 17.51
N TYR A 704 -13.48 -1.72 16.76
CA TYR A 704 -13.51 -1.73 15.30
C TYR A 704 -13.68 -3.14 14.69
N TYR A 705 -12.91 -4.14 15.13
CA TYR A 705 -13.03 -5.52 14.65
C TYR A 705 -14.35 -6.15 15.09
N PRO A 706 -14.75 -6.18 16.38
CA PRO A 706 -16.00 -6.83 16.76
C PRO A 706 -17.22 -6.16 16.12
N SER A 707 -17.30 -4.83 16.15
CA SER A 707 -18.46 -4.09 15.60
C SER A 707 -18.51 -4.08 14.08
N SER A 708 -17.37 -4.04 13.38
CA SER A 708 -17.36 -3.95 11.91
C SER A 708 -17.18 -5.29 11.22
N TYR A 709 -16.42 -6.22 11.80
CA TYR A 709 -15.93 -7.42 11.09
C TYR A 709 -16.38 -8.75 11.69
N LEU A 710 -16.48 -8.86 13.03
CA LEU A 710 -16.52 -10.17 13.71
C LEU A 710 -17.83 -10.48 14.44
N GLY A 711 -18.60 -9.49 14.87
CA GLY A 711 -19.95 -9.68 15.41
C GLY A 711 -20.02 -10.36 16.79
N PHE A 712 -19.06 -10.16 17.68
CA PHE A 712 -19.11 -10.67 19.07
C PHE A 712 -19.19 -9.57 20.12
N GLN A 713 -19.66 -9.91 21.33
CA GLN A 713 -19.68 -8.99 22.47
C GLN A 713 -19.56 -9.72 23.81
N TYR A 714 -18.77 -9.16 24.73
CA TYR A 714 -18.53 -9.69 26.07
C TYR A 714 -18.45 -8.55 27.10
N ASP A 715 -19.52 -8.35 27.87
CA ASP A 715 -19.63 -7.22 28.81
C ASP A 715 -18.48 -7.14 29.84
N ASP A 716 -17.96 -8.28 30.29
CA ASP A 716 -16.84 -8.34 31.23
C ASP A 716 -15.54 -7.78 30.64
N LEU A 717 -15.35 -7.93 29.33
CA LEU A 717 -14.20 -7.44 28.59
C LEU A 717 -14.38 -5.97 28.21
N ASP A 718 -15.57 -5.61 27.71
CA ASP A 718 -15.93 -4.24 27.32
C ASP A 718 -15.77 -3.27 28.51
N ASP A 719 -16.35 -3.60 29.67
CA ASP A 719 -16.25 -2.78 30.88
C ASP A 719 -14.78 -2.58 31.31
N LEU A 720 -13.99 -3.67 31.36
CA LEU A 720 -12.61 -3.61 31.81
C LEU A 720 -11.70 -2.81 30.87
N ILE A 721 -11.94 -2.87 29.56
CA ILE A 721 -11.21 -2.08 28.56
C ILE A 721 -11.43 -0.59 28.81
N MET A 722 -12.68 -0.17 29.02
CA MET A 722 -13.01 1.24 29.25
C MET A 722 -12.52 1.74 30.60
N GLU A 723 -12.60 0.92 31.65
CA GLU A 723 -11.99 1.25 32.95
C GLU A 723 -10.47 1.43 32.81
N ALA A 724 -9.78 0.55 32.06
CA ALA A 724 -8.34 0.64 31.84
C ALA A 724 -7.93 1.85 31.00
N ALA A 725 -8.80 2.30 30.08
CA ALA A 725 -8.60 3.48 29.24
C ALA A 725 -8.68 4.79 30.05
N ALA A 726 -9.55 4.84 31.07
CA ALA A 726 -9.79 6.00 31.91
C ALA A 726 -8.84 6.12 33.12
N GLU A 727 -8.26 5.00 33.57
CA GLU A 727 -7.31 4.97 34.69
C GLU A 727 -6.05 5.82 34.40
N GLN A 728 -5.59 6.56 35.40
CA GLN A 728 -4.48 7.51 35.28
C GLN A 728 -3.19 7.00 35.94
N ASP A 729 -3.28 6.05 36.87
CA ASP A 729 -2.13 5.38 37.48
C ASP A 729 -1.58 4.30 36.54
N PRO A 730 -0.35 4.45 36.03
CA PRO A 730 0.20 3.53 35.04
C PRO A 730 0.42 2.11 35.58
N PHE A 731 0.58 1.91 36.90
CA PHE A 731 0.73 0.57 37.45
C PHE A 731 -0.60 -0.17 37.51
N GLN A 732 -1.68 0.53 37.88
CA GLN A 732 -3.02 -0.07 37.86
C GLN A 732 -3.45 -0.40 36.42
N ARG A 733 -3.21 0.50 35.46
CA ARG A 733 -3.47 0.24 34.03
C ARG A 733 -2.79 -1.03 33.55
N VAL A 734 -1.52 -1.25 33.92
CA VAL A 734 -0.76 -2.45 33.54
C VAL A 734 -1.43 -3.72 34.03
N ASP A 735 -1.83 -3.76 35.30
CA ASP A 735 -2.51 -4.94 35.88
C ASP A 735 -3.85 -5.21 35.18
N MET A 736 -4.60 -4.17 34.81
CA MET A 736 -5.86 -4.32 34.07
C MET A 736 -5.65 -4.85 32.65
N TYR A 737 -4.63 -4.36 31.93
CA TYR A 737 -4.31 -4.90 30.60
C TYR A 737 -3.79 -6.34 30.64
N HIS A 738 -3.14 -6.76 31.74
CA HIS A 738 -2.81 -8.17 31.94
C HIS A 738 -4.07 -9.02 32.10
N GLU A 739 -5.06 -8.57 32.86
CA GLU A 739 -6.33 -9.26 33.03
C GLU A 739 -7.14 -9.34 31.72
N ILE A 740 -7.14 -8.27 30.91
CA ILE A 740 -7.70 -8.27 29.56
C ILE A 740 -7.08 -9.36 28.68
N ALA A 741 -5.75 -9.54 28.73
CA ALA A 741 -5.06 -10.57 27.96
C ALA A 741 -5.43 -12.00 28.40
N GLU A 742 -5.63 -12.23 29.70
CA GLU A 742 -6.11 -13.52 30.22
C GLU A 742 -7.54 -13.82 29.76
N LEU A 743 -8.45 -12.83 29.84
CA LEU A 743 -9.83 -12.98 29.38
C LEU A 743 -9.92 -13.23 27.86
N GLU A 744 -9.11 -12.53 27.07
CA GLU A 744 -9.04 -12.76 25.63
C GLU A 744 -8.55 -14.18 25.32
N HIS A 745 -7.49 -14.63 25.99
CA HIS A 745 -6.96 -15.97 25.81
C HIS A 745 -8.01 -17.04 26.13
N ASP A 746 -8.71 -16.90 27.27
CA ASP A 746 -9.75 -17.83 27.70
C ASP A 746 -10.90 -17.92 26.70
N LYS A 747 -11.28 -16.80 26.08
CA LYS A 747 -12.35 -16.72 25.07
C LYS A 747 -11.88 -17.06 23.65
N ALA A 748 -10.58 -17.19 23.40
CA ALA A 748 -9.99 -17.53 22.09
C ALA A 748 -10.51 -16.64 20.95
N LEU A 749 -10.41 -15.31 21.08
CA LEU A 749 -11.01 -14.38 20.13
C LEU A 749 -10.20 -14.25 18.84
N HIS A 750 -8.88 -14.41 18.94
CA HIS A 750 -7.97 -14.42 17.79
C HIS A 750 -6.88 -15.48 17.95
N ILE A 751 -6.30 -15.89 16.82
CA ILE A 751 -4.97 -16.52 16.81
C ILE A 751 -3.95 -15.38 16.66
N TRP A 752 -3.31 -14.97 17.75
CA TRP A 752 -2.19 -14.03 17.69
C TRP A 752 -0.97 -14.72 17.10
N VAL A 753 -0.73 -14.55 15.80
CA VAL A 753 0.27 -15.31 15.05
C VAL A 753 1.68 -14.85 15.41
N TYR A 754 2.00 -13.57 15.16
CA TYR A 754 3.31 -13.01 15.45
C TYR A 754 3.32 -11.48 15.54
N GLN A 755 4.26 -10.95 16.31
CA GLN A 755 4.73 -9.57 16.23
C GLN A 755 6.03 -9.57 15.42
N PRO A 756 6.11 -8.87 14.28
CA PRO A 756 7.29 -8.83 13.43
C PRO A 756 8.45 -8.09 14.11
N THR A 757 9.67 -8.56 13.86
CA THR A 757 10.86 -7.73 13.98
C THR A 757 11.07 -7.01 12.66
N SER A 758 10.86 -5.69 12.67
CA SER A 758 10.88 -4.88 11.45
C SER A 758 12.30 -4.73 10.89
N TYR A 759 12.37 -4.45 9.59
CA TYR A 759 13.61 -4.12 8.90
C TYR A 759 13.31 -3.19 7.72
N ARG A 760 14.36 -2.56 7.21
CA ARG A 760 14.29 -1.74 5.99
C ARG A 760 15.39 -2.12 5.02
N ILE A 761 15.01 -2.29 3.77
CA ILE A 761 15.89 -2.47 2.61
C ILE A 761 15.63 -1.30 1.67
N VAL A 762 16.67 -0.55 1.37
CA VAL A 762 16.63 0.62 0.48
C VAL A 762 17.94 0.73 -0.26
N LYS A 763 17.99 1.48 -1.35
CA LYS A 763 19.24 1.91 -1.95
C LYS A 763 20.03 2.85 -1.04
N ASP A 764 21.34 2.66 -0.97
CA ASP A 764 22.26 3.40 -0.09
C ASP A 764 22.41 4.89 -0.46
N TRP A 765 22.04 5.25 -1.70
CA TRP A 765 21.94 6.64 -2.14
C TRP A 765 20.76 7.39 -1.50
N VAL A 766 19.85 6.71 -0.79
CA VAL A 766 18.73 7.34 -0.08
C VAL A 766 19.17 7.81 1.31
N ASN A 767 19.07 9.11 1.53
CA ASN A 767 19.50 9.78 2.74
C ASN A 767 18.30 10.29 3.56
N GLY A 768 18.50 10.53 4.86
CA GLY A 768 17.54 11.26 5.72
C GLY A 768 16.46 10.42 6.42
N TRP A 769 16.35 9.14 6.09
CA TRP A 769 15.36 8.25 6.70
C TRP A 769 15.64 7.95 8.17
N TYR A 770 14.56 7.81 8.94
CA TYR A 770 14.53 7.32 10.31
C TYR A 770 13.34 6.37 10.51
N HIS A 771 13.41 5.55 11.56
CA HIS A 771 12.35 4.61 11.92
C HIS A 771 11.38 5.25 12.92
N ASN A 772 10.08 5.09 12.70
CA ASN A 772 9.03 5.38 13.70
C ASN A 772 7.95 4.31 13.56
N MET A 773 7.36 3.87 14.68
CA MET A 773 6.35 2.81 14.71
C MET A 773 4.91 3.32 14.53
N MET A 774 4.67 4.63 14.67
CA MET A 774 3.36 5.31 14.61
C MET A 774 3.03 5.88 13.23
N HIS A 775 4.00 5.97 12.31
CA HIS A 775 3.77 6.51 10.98
C HIS A 775 4.71 5.93 9.92
N GLY A 776 4.29 6.03 8.66
CA GLY A 776 5.09 5.61 7.51
C GLY A 776 6.24 6.57 7.16
N THR A 777 6.84 6.37 5.98
CA THR A 777 7.95 7.22 5.51
C THR A 777 7.46 8.63 5.20
N LEU A 778 8.12 9.64 5.79
CA LEU A 778 7.91 11.06 5.45
C LEU A 778 8.93 11.52 4.41
N TYR A 779 8.50 11.67 3.15
CA TYR A 779 9.39 11.95 2.03
C TYR A 779 10.08 13.33 2.11
N TYR A 780 9.47 14.29 2.82
CA TYR A 780 10.05 15.62 3.08
C TYR A 780 11.42 15.54 3.76
N THR A 781 11.68 14.46 4.51
CA THR A 781 12.93 14.26 5.25
C THR A 781 14.03 13.62 4.40
N LEU A 782 13.69 13.11 3.22
CA LEU A 782 14.59 12.34 2.38
C LEU A 782 15.35 13.20 1.37
N SER A 783 16.45 12.64 0.87
CA SER A 783 17.13 13.09 -0.35
C SER A 783 17.86 11.93 -1.02
N LYS A 784 18.30 12.12 -2.26
CA LYS A 784 19.10 11.14 -3.01
C LYS A 784 20.42 11.75 -3.48
N SER A 785 21.47 10.94 -3.54
CA SER A 785 22.83 11.34 -3.96
C SER A 785 23.24 10.88 -5.36
#